data_AF-A0A0G4KP53-F1
#
_entry.id   AF-A0A0G4KP53-F1
#
_cell.length_a   1.000
_cell.length_b   1.000
_cell.length_c   1.000
_cell.angle_alpha   90.00
_cell.angle_beta   90.00
_cell.angle_gamma   90.00
#
_symmetry.space_group_name_H-M   'P 1'
#
loop_
_entity.id
_entity.type
_entity.pdbx_description
1 polymer ?
#
loop_
_entity_poly.entity_id
_entity_poly.type
_entity_poly.pdbx_seq_one_letter_code
_entity_poly.pdbx_strand_id
1 'polypeptide(L)'
;MANLFQGSASPLDASRLVFSRSATKRPVPLPGSTELWAQNVCCDHMLTCRWTVEGGWEMPEIKPYGDLSISPIASCLHYATQCFEGMKVYRGFDGRLRLFRPDLNAKRLNMSATRVALLSFDDAELVKLIAALVKEDTPRWLPQDQTGRFLYVRPAIIGNGTQLGVQLPRVATLFVVMVPWPDFSMELPPNAKPREIPGLRLLASQGETTRAWPGGFGYAKVGANYGTTFVAHGKALEQGFDQILWLFGPDGRVTEAGASNFFAVVKNEESGRAELLTASLDDNLILDGVTRRSVLELVRSRLSNELSVSETVFTMSELKKAWEQGRLLEAFVSGTAFFITPVCSINYEGRDLDVPQEHQAVGASYASVIKGWLKDIMYGGEVFWDDTTLLLEILDVCKRNRTALTGLLHGLICVALRRHVEDARAFRSVTPYSVRKFTNADAMDILNHISFMTQYVPSAMLEELQATETGSPAESSLILKMASAFASDMKAELGGFPNNNAWANVHHITDLEAHCRDQIGTACEYTYELSNLGSMRMAPTTGDGIILERLIFTQCGMVAGPALGFNCASVQGGPLIISITTMANKVQNEWLVIVPDAEGKLEERMRVRATHIDNVKKHVDSGFFQMGGAMLRAQPQEQELDISGSIVVARAATAEEVLTVLKEDIYARTGVWDLKNVQVYPNSLRIMSAMLVSGVVQRGNQLATEQIELPSLGDHHVLVKIEGAAFNPTDRLAFDLNAFGDGAVLGCDFVGVVVETHTSVTRLAVGDRIAALVWGGEIKGLGAYSTHCHADERISFKVPDNFSHSSACSIPLAANTAWLALFSHGCLALDREPTAKRPPILIWGGSSTVGYFAIQMARLHGHVVVTTCSPRNFELARRAGATHVFDYNDPEVTAKIRSAAPDLAHVFDTIGSATSSATACEAIDGRPGVLCTVRPGKANTGDVPQNVKVTDVFVFTAFPTPHSYRGAAHWPINMPDHELSVELYDQLPTLLADGKLVPPAVKVVGELGPEAVAEAMNLNRSGEISGEKLCFRVSADAADETECAK
;
A
#
# COMPACT_ATOMS: atom_id res chain seq x y z
N MET A 1 -18.56 17.03 17.49
CA MET A 1 -18.57 18.44 17.97
C MET A 1 -18.12 19.45 16.92
N ALA A 2 -17.33 19.08 15.91
CA ALA A 2 -16.98 19.96 14.78
C ALA A 2 -18.21 20.58 14.06
N ASN A 3 -19.37 19.91 14.10
CA ASN A 3 -20.61 20.41 13.49
C ASN A 3 -21.44 21.34 14.40
N LEU A 4 -21.06 21.58 15.67
CA LEU A 4 -21.86 22.40 16.61
C LEU A 4 -21.40 23.87 16.69
N PHE A 5 -20.19 24.18 16.22
CA PHE A 5 -19.64 25.54 16.21
C PHE A 5 -19.09 25.85 14.80
N GLN A 6 -19.97 25.93 13.80
CA GLN A 6 -19.63 26.38 12.45
C GLN A 6 -19.55 27.92 12.44
N GLY A 7 -18.34 28.43 12.67
CA GLY A 7 -17.93 29.82 12.50
C GLY A 7 -16.40 29.88 12.40
N SER A 8 -15.84 30.98 11.91
CA SER A 8 -14.41 31.22 11.56
C SER A 8 -13.41 31.13 12.74
N ALA A 9 -13.38 30.01 13.46
CA ALA A 9 -12.47 29.80 14.58
C ALA A 9 -11.02 29.64 14.08
N SER A 10 -10.08 30.36 14.69
CA SER A 10 -8.67 30.28 14.32
C SER A 10 -8.09 28.89 14.66
N PRO A 11 -7.34 28.25 13.74
CA PRO A 11 -6.65 27.00 14.02
C PRO A 11 -5.44 27.23 14.95
N LEU A 12 -4.97 26.17 15.59
CA LEU A 12 -3.66 26.17 16.26
C LEU A 12 -2.59 26.35 15.18
N ASP A 13 -1.70 27.33 15.34
CA ASP A 13 -0.74 27.71 14.31
C ASP A 13 0.61 28.07 14.95
N ALA A 14 1.61 27.22 14.72
CA ALA A 14 2.95 27.36 15.27
C ALA A 14 3.74 28.51 14.63
N SER A 15 3.34 28.98 13.44
CA SER A 15 3.97 30.13 12.78
C SER A 15 3.74 31.45 13.53
N ARG A 16 2.68 31.49 14.36
CA ARG A 16 2.30 32.63 15.21
C ARG A 16 2.90 32.59 16.61
N LEU A 17 3.85 31.67 16.86
CA LEU A 17 4.49 31.50 18.16
C LEU A 17 5.24 32.75 18.63
N VAL A 18 4.94 33.18 19.85
CA VAL A 18 5.61 34.30 20.53
C VAL A 18 6.53 33.78 21.64
N PHE A 19 7.67 34.45 21.85
CA PHE A 19 8.64 34.13 22.89
C PHE A 19 8.73 35.22 23.96
N SER A 20 8.50 34.83 25.21
CA SER A 20 8.71 35.61 26.42
C SER A 20 9.79 34.90 27.26
N ARG A 21 11.07 35.17 26.98
CA ARG A 21 12.17 34.42 27.63
C ARG A 21 12.30 34.73 29.13
N SER A 22 12.59 33.71 29.93
CA SER A 22 12.81 33.85 31.36
C SER A 22 14.11 34.61 31.69
N ALA A 23 13.98 35.67 32.48
CA ALA A 23 15.11 36.38 33.07
C ALA A 23 15.75 35.62 34.25
N THR A 24 15.00 34.71 34.88
CA THR A 24 15.45 33.93 36.04
C THR A 24 15.63 32.49 35.66
N LYS A 25 16.81 31.93 35.94
CA LYS A 25 17.13 30.55 35.63
C LYS A 25 16.93 29.65 36.85
N ARG A 26 16.17 28.57 36.69
CA ARG A 26 15.89 27.58 37.73
C ARG A 26 17.08 26.62 37.89
N PRO A 27 17.31 26.04 39.08
CA PRO A 27 18.38 25.07 39.30
C PRO A 27 18.08 23.75 38.54
N VAL A 28 19.11 23.19 37.90
CA VAL A 28 19.01 21.89 37.21
C VAL A 28 19.37 20.78 38.22
N PRO A 29 18.46 19.83 38.51
CA PRO A 29 18.76 18.72 39.42
C PRO A 29 19.94 17.87 38.94
N LEU A 30 20.78 17.42 39.88
CA LEU A 30 21.86 16.51 39.58
C LEU A 30 21.31 15.09 39.28
N PRO A 31 21.96 14.31 38.41
CA PRO A 31 21.59 12.90 38.22
C PRO A 31 21.56 12.14 39.55
N GLY A 32 20.54 11.29 39.75
CA GLY A 32 20.38 10.49 40.96
C GLY A 32 20.11 11.27 42.26
N SER A 33 19.93 12.60 42.22
CA SER A 33 19.74 13.41 43.42
C SER A 33 18.32 13.30 44.00
N THR A 34 18.16 13.66 45.27
CA THR A 34 16.84 13.75 45.94
C THR A 34 15.88 14.67 45.21
N GLU A 35 16.38 15.74 44.62
CA GLU A 35 15.59 16.74 43.87
C GLU A 35 15.06 16.17 42.55
N LEU A 36 15.85 15.33 41.86
CA LEU A 36 15.39 14.63 40.65
C LEU A 36 14.26 13.66 40.99
N TRP A 37 14.44 12.88 42.06
CA TRP A 37 13.47 11.87 42.49
C TRP A 37 12.18 12.46 43.09
N ALA A 38 12.22 13.68 43.59
CA ALA A 38 11.05 14.42 44.05
C ALA A 38 10.07 14.78 42.92
N GLN A 39 10.52 14.76 41.65
CA GLN A 39 9.67 14.97 40.46
C GLN A 39 8.85 16.28 40.50
N ASN A 40 9.34 17.30 41.20
CA ASN A 40 8.63 18.57 41.45
C ASN A 40 9.34 19.80 40.84
N VAL A 41 10.32 19.57 39.95
CA VAL A 41 11.06 20.61 39.24
C VAL A 41 10.61 20.65 37.78
N CYS A 42 10.48 21.86 37.22
CA CYS A 42 10.20 22.09 35.80
C CYS A 42 11.33 22.93 35.19
N CYS A 43 11.45 22.85 33.86
CA CYS A 43 12.39 23.66 33.09
C CYS A 43 12.07 25.16 33.17
N ASP A 44 12.92 26.00 32.57
CA ASP A 44 12.81 27.46 32.68
C ASP A 44 11.53 28.01 32.02
N HIS A 45 11.03 27.35 30.97
CA HIS A 45 9.89 27.80 30.20
C HIS A 45 8.73 26.78 30.19
N MET A 46 7.57 27.27 29.79
CA MET A 46 6.40 26.47 29.41
C MET A 46 5.79 27.03 28.13
N LEU A 47 5.16 26.16 27.33
CA LEU A 47 4.29 26.58 26.23
C LEU A 47 2.87 26.75 26.77
N THR A 48 2.17 27.81 26.38
CA THR A 48 0.73 27.98 26.61
C THR A 48 0.02 28.47 25.37
N CYS A 49 -1.20 27.97 25.12
CA CYS A 49 -2.09 28.47 24.08
C CYS A 49 -3.52 28.37 24.58
N ARG A 50 -4.21 29.52 24.64
CA ARG A 50 -5.60 29.60 25.07
C ARG A 50 -6.52 29.36 23.86
N TRP A 51 -7.67 28.75 24.12
CA TRP A 51 -8.75 28.60 23.16
C TRP A 51 -10.04 29.19 23.73
N THR A 52 -10.83 29.82 22.87
CA THR A 52 -12.19 30.27 23.19
C THR A 52 -13.17 29.85 22.12
N VAL A 53 -14.43 29.61 22.51
CA VAL A 53 -15.50 29.24 21.56
C VAL A 53 -15.80 30.33 20.53
N GLU A 54 -15.52 31.59 20.84
CA GLU A 54 -15.77 32.74 19.96
C GLU A 54 -14.63 32.98 18.96
N GLY A 55 -13.36 32.76 19.36
CA GLY A 55 -12.18 33.12 18.57
C GLY A 55 -11.34 31.96 18.05
N GLY A 56 -11.53 30.74 18.56
CA GLY A 56 -10.64 29.61 18.31
C GLY A 56 -9.35 29.67 19.14
N TRP A 57 -8.27 29.12 18.61
CA TRP A 57 -6.94 29.14 19.23
C TRP A 57 -6.28 30.52 19.10
N GLU A 58 -5.81 31.04 20.23
CA GLU A 58 -5.03 32.28 20.32
C GLU A 58 -3.57 32.02 19.89
N MET A 59 -2.73 33.07 19.90
CA MET A 59 -1.30 32.90 19.59
C MET A 59 -0.62 32.02 20.65
N PRO A 60 0.08 30.95 20.25
CA PRO A 60 0.87 30.16 21.20
C PRO A 60 2.04 31.00 21.73
N GLU A 61 2.36 30.80 23.00
CA GLU A 61 3.43 31.54 23.69
C GLU A 61 4.35 30.57 24.45
N ILE A 62 5.65 30.63 24.18
CA ILE A 62 6.68 30.07 25.07
C ILE A 62 7.07 31.17 26.05
N LYS A 63 6.80 30.94 27.33
CA LYS A 63 6.98 31.94 28.41
C LYS A 63 7.65 31.33 29.63
N PRO A 64 8.09 32.12 30.64
CA PRO A 64 8.70 31.57 31.84
C PRO A 64 7.71 30.64 32.55
N TYR A 65 8.18 29.51 33.05
CA TYR A 65 7.32 28.61 33.82
C TYR A 65 6.72 29.33 35.04
N GLY A 66 5.41 29.20 35.22
CA GLY A 66 4.67 29.72 36.37
C GLY A 66 3.32 29.04 36.55
N ASP A 67 2.67 29.33 37.68
CA ASP A 67 1.38 28.74 38.03
C ASP A 67 0.27 29.22 37.09
N LEU A 68 -0.71 28.34 36.81
CA LEU A 68 -1.89 28.68 36.01
C LEU A 68 -2.93 29.38 36.89
N SER A 69 -3.35 30.59 36.52
CA SER A 69 -4.51 31.24 37.12
C SER A 69 -5.79 30.64 36.55
N ILE A 70 -6.49 29.84 37.36
CA ILE A 70 -7.70 29.11 36.96
C ILE A 70 -8.86 29.54 37.86
N SER A 71 -10.05 29.70 37.25
CA SER A 71 -11.27 29.99 37.99
C SER A 71 -11.59 28.87 38.99
N PRO A 72 -12.00 29.17 40.24
CA PRO A 72 -12.36 28.15 41.21
C PRO A 72 -13.59 27.33 40.79
N ILE A 73 -14.36 27.81 39.81
CA ILE A 73 -15.50 27.10 39.21
C ILE A 73 -15.16 26.56 37.81
N ALA A 74 -13.89 26.29 37.52
CA ALA A 74 -13.46 25.70 36.25
C ALA A 74 -13.85 24.21 36.14
N SER A 75 -14.37 23.80 34.98
CA SER A 75 -14.82 22.43 34.76
C SER A 75 -13.70 21.39 34.92
N CYS A 76 -12.43 21.73 34.68
CA CYS A 76 -11.31 20.81 34.93
C CYS A 76 -11.15 20.45 36.41
N LEU A 77 -11.53 21.34 37.34
CA LEU A 77 -11.45 21.11 38.78
C LEU A 77 -12.62 20.30 39.32
N HIS A 78 -13.81 20.45 38.72
CA HIS A 78 -15.06 19.86 39.23
C HIS A 78 -15.49 18.59 38.47
N TYR A 79 -15.25 18.54 37.16
CA TYR A 79 -15.77 17.51 36.24
C TYR A 79 -14.68 16.82 35.42
N ALA A 80 -13.41 17.01 35.78
CA ALA A 80 -12.27 16.39 35.13
C ALA A 80 -12.24 16.55 33.60
N THR A 81 -12.69 17.70 33.07
CA THR A 81 -12.55 18.06 31.65
C THR A 81 -11.09 18.42 31.36
N GLN A 82 -10.22 17.41 31.38
CA GLN A 82 -8.78 17.54 31.24
C GLN A 82 -8.16 16.24 30.70
N CYS A 83 -7.20 16.40 29.80
CA CYS A 83 -6.39 15.30 29.25
C CYS A 83 -4.93 15.70 29.15
N PHE A 84 -4.05 14.71 29.04
CA PHE A 84 -2.61 14.94 28.98
C PHE A 84 -1.87 13.92 28.11
N GLU A 85 -0.62 14.24 27.82
CA GLU A 85 0.32 13.37 27.14
C GLU A 85 1.64 13.23 27.92
N GLY A 86 2.47 12.30 27.47
CA GLY A 86 3.75 11.97 28.05
C GLY A 86 4.70 11.40 27.01
N MET A 87 5.71 12.19 26.67
CA MET A 87 6.82 11.77 25.80
C MET A 87 8.16 12.20 26.39
N LYS A 88 9.26 11.83 25.73
CA LYS A 88 10.62 12.18 26.13
C LYS A 88 11.36 12.83 24.98
N VAL A 89 12.25 13.75 25.31
CA VAL A 89 13.30 14.23 24.42
C VAL A 89 14.63 13.61 24.87
N TYR A 90 15.37 13.07 23.93
CA TYR A 90 16.60 12.32 24.15
C TYR A 90 17.79 13.09 23.59
N ARG A 91 18.91 13.08 24.31
CA ARG A 91 20.22 13.48 23.79
C ARG A 91 20.93 12.23 23.31
N GLY A 92 20.96 12.04 22.00
CA GLY A 92 21.60 10.90 21.36
C GLY A 92 23.09 10.80 21.67
N PHE A 93 23.66 9.62 21.42
CA PHE A 93 25.11 9.39 21.56
C PHE A 93 25.94 10.21 20.56
N ASP A 94 25.31 10.63 19.47
CA ASP A 94 25.84 11.58 18.49
C ASP A 94 25.69 13.05 18.91
N GLY A 95 25.18 13.31 20.12
CA GLY A 95 24.93 14.65 20.63
C GLY A 95 23.70 15.34 20.03
N ARG A 96 22.94 14.72 19.12
CA ARG A 96 21.72 15.32 18.54
C ARG A 96 20.51 15.12 19.45
N LEU A 97 19.52 16.02 19.39
CA LEU A 97 18.26 15.88 20.11
C LEU A 97 17.25 15.09 19.29
N ARG A 98 16.48 14.22 19.94
CA ARG A 98 15.43 13.42 19.29
C ARG A 98 14.16 13.39 20.14
N LEU A 99 13.01 13.46 19.48
CA LEU A 99 11.71 13.09 20.04
C LEU A 99 11.34 11.71 19.49
N PHE A 100 10.76 10.86 20.32
CA PHE A 100 10.35 9.52 19.88
C PHE A 100 8.86 9.49 19.52
N ARG A 101 8.55 9.33 18.23
CA ARG A 101 7.19 9.26 17.64
C ARG A 101 6.22 10.35 18.17
N PRO A 102 6.62 11.63 18.17
CA PRO A 102 5.81 12.71 18.75
C PRO A 102 4.46 12.91 18.04
N ASP A 103 4.36 12.50 16.77
CA ASP A 103 3.15 12.50 15.96
C ASP A 103 2.06 11.58 16.55
N LEU A 104 2.44 10.40 17.05
CA LEU A 104 1.50 9.48 17.68
C LEU A 104 1.00 10.01 19.02
N ASN A 105 1.87 10.67 19.80
CA ASN A 105 1.46 11.34 21.02
C ASN A 105 0.48 12.49 20.72
N ALA A 106 0.74 13.31 19.70
CA ALA A 106 -0.15 14.39 19.30
C ALA A 106 -1.54 13.87 18.91
N LYS A 107 -1.61 12.84 18.06
CA LYS A 107 -2.84 12.14 17.67
C LYS A 107 -3.63 11.64 18.89
N ARG A 108 -2.95 10.99 19.84
CA ARG A 108 -3.60 10.45 21.05
C ARG A 108 -4.08 11.57 21.99
N LEU A 109 -3.36 12.68 22.11
CA LEU A 109 -3.82 13.85 22.85
C LEU A 109 -5.09 14.43 22.22
N ASN A 110 -5.13 14.54 20.89
CA ASN A 110 -6.25 15.06 20.13
C ASN A 110 -7.52 14.19 20.29
N MET A 111 -7.36 12.87 20.21
CA MET A 111 -8.42 11.91 20.54
C MET A 111 -8.89 12.06 21.99
N SER A 112 -7.95 12.17 22.94
CA SER A 112 -8.28 12.32 24.36
C SER A 112 -9.03 13.61 24.63
N ALA A 113 -8.64 14.72 23.99
CA ALA A 113 -9.31 16.00 24.09
C ALA A 113 -10.76 15.90 23.60
N THR A 114 -10.94 15.32 22.40
CA THR A 114 -12.27 15.11 21.82
C THR A 114 -13.17 14.25 22.71
N ARG A 115 -12.61 13.22 23.36
CA ARG A 115 -13.34 12.33 24.27
C ARG A 115 -13.92 13.06 25.48
N VAL A 116 -13.24 14.07 26.00
CA VAL A 116 -13.69 14.88 27.15
C VAL A 116 -14.26 16.24 26.76
N ALA A 117 -14.81 16.34 25.55
CA ALA A 117 -15.46 17.55 25.04
C ALA A 117 -14.54 18.78 24.95
N LEU A 118 -13.23 18.57 24.92
CA LEU A 118 -12.24 19.57 24.56
C LEU A 118 -12.02 19.53 23.04
N LEU A 119 -11.32 20.54 22.52
CA LEU A 119 -11.28 20.82 21.10
C LEU A 119 -10.13 20.11 20.44
N SER A 120 -10.34 19.74 19.18
CA SER A 120 -9.30 19.23 18.32
C SER A 120 -8.36 20.34 17.86
N PHE A 121 -7.17 19.94 17.45
CA PHE A 121 -6.13 20.78 16.87
C PHE A 121 -5.40 20.01 15.78
N ASP A 122 -4.56 20.69 14.99
CA ASP A 122 -3.68 20.02 14.03
C ASP A 122 -2.49 19.38 14.79
N ASP A 123 -2.32 18.07 14.62
CA ASP A 123 -1.28 17.30 15.29
C ASP A 123 0.13 17.80 14.94
N ALA A 124 0.36 18.19 13.68
CA ALA A 124 1.66 18.66 13.20
C ALA A 124 2.04 20.01 13.82
N GLU A 125 1.07 20.89 14.03
CA GLU A 125 1.28 22.19 14.68
C GLU A 125 1.68 22.02 16.15
N LEU A 126 1.07 21.08 16.87
CA LEU A 126 1.50 20.75 18.23
C LEU A 126 2.95 20.23 18.26
N VAL A 127 3.33 19.35 17.33
CA VAL A 127 4.69 18.81 17.25
C VAL A 127 5.72 19.93 17.00
N LYS A 128 5.43 20.88 16.10
CA LYS A 128 6.28 22.05 15.85
C LYS A 128 6.46 22.89 17.12
N LEU A 129 5.39 23.13 17.87
CA LEU A 129 5.42 23.89 19.12
C LEU A 129 6.24 23.19 20.21
N ILE A 130 6.09 21.87 20.35
CA ILE A 130 6.90 21.07 21.28
C ILE A 130 8.38 21.13 20.89
N ALA A 131 8.70 21.01 19.61
CA ALA A 131 10.07 21.12 19.11
C ALA A 131 10.69 22.51 19.40
N ALA A 132 9.90 23.58 19.30
CA ALA A 132 10.33 24.92 19.66
C ALA A 132 10.66 25.06 21.16
N LEU A 133 9.81 24.52 22.06
CA LEU A 133 10.08 24.51 23.50
C LEU A 133 11.32 23.68 23.84
N VAL A 134 11.44 22.49 23.23
CA VAL A 134 12.63 21.64 23.36
C VAL A 134 13.90 22.39 22.96
N LYS A 135 13.88 23.09 21.83
CA LYS A 135 15.02 23.86 21.34
C LYS A 135 15.43 24.99 22.29
N GLU A 136 14.48 25.62 22.98
CA GLU A 136 14.74 26.72 23.91
C GLU A 136 15.36 26.22 25.23
N ASP A 137 14.82 25.16 25.84
CA ASP A 137 15.23 24.72 27.19
C ASP A 137 16.39 23.71 27.20
N THR A 138 16.49 22.82 26.20
CA THR A 138 17.51 21.75 26.23
C THR A 138 18.96 22.21 26.21
N PRO A 139 19.40 23.36 25.64
CA PRO A 139 20.79 23.78 25.72
C PRO A 139 21.33 23.85 27.16
N ARG A 140 20.47 24.17 28.13
CA ARG A 140 20.82 24.20 29.56
C ARG A 140 20.40 22.92 30.28
N TRP A 141 19.19 22.43 30.02
CA TRP A 141 18.58 21.35 30.80
C TRP A 141 18.99 19.95 30.34
N LEU A 142 19.47 19.82 29.10
CA LEU A 142 19.97 18.57 28.52
C LEU A 142 21.11 18.91 27.54
N PRO A 143 22.24 19.45 28.01
CA PRO A 143 23.33 19.94 27.16
C PRO A 143 23.97 18.82 26.32
N GLN A 144 24.79 19.21 25.34
CA GLN A 144 25.33 18.27 24.34
C GLN A 144 26.27 17.21 24.92
N ASP A 145 26.96 17.52 26.02
CA ASP A 145 27.85 16.62 26.75
C ASP A 145 27.10 15.55 27.57
N GLN A 146 25.78 15.71 27.74
CA GLN A 146 24.91 14.76 28.44
C GLN A 146 24.26 13.73 27.52
N THR A 147 25.07 13.08 26.69
CA THR A 147 24.61 11.99 25.82
C THR A 147 24.04 10.82 26.63
N GLY A 148 23.07 10.11 26.06
CA GLY A 148 22.41 8.99 26.75
C GLY A 148 21.41 9.41 27.84
N ARG A 149 21.08 10.70 27.95
CA ARG A 149 20.09 11.25 28.90
C ARG A 149 18.85 11.79 28.19
N PHE A 150 17.79 12.02 28.97
CA PHE A 150 16.51 12.53 28.47
C PHE A 150 15.85 13.52 29.42
N LEU A 151 14.88 14.27 28.90
CA LEU A 151 13.90 15.03 29.68
C LEU A 151 12.49 14.55 29.32
N TYR A 152 11.55 14.65 30.25
CA TYR A 152 10.16 14.31 30.02
C TYR A 152 9.38 15.54 29.57
N VAL A 153 8.50 15.37 28.58
CA VAL A 153 7.66 16.41 28.00
C VAL A 153 6.20 16.07 28.31
N ARG A 154 5.47 17.03 28.91
CA ARG A 154 4.09 16.88 29.40
C ARG A 154 3.17 17.91 28.74
N PRO A 155 2.58 17.60 27.56
CA PRO A 155 1.44 18.33 27.03
C PRO A 155 0.18 18.05 27.84
N ALA A 156 -0.69 19.04 28.02
CA ALA A 156 -1.99 18.89 28.66
C ALA A 156 -2.98 19.94 28.18
N ILE A 157 -4.27 19.59 28.20
CA ILE A 157 -5.37 20.50 27.86
C ILE A 157 -6.38 20.46 28.99
N ILE A 158 -6.79 21.64 29.47
CA ILE A 158 -7.78 21.80 30.53
C ILE A 158 -8.91 22.72 30.09
N GLY A 159 -10.16 22.36 30.42
CA GLY A 159 -11.30 23.26 30.33
C GLY A 159 -11.33 24.18 31.55
N ASN A 160 -11.00 25.47 31.35
CA ASN A 160 -10.78 26.43 32.43
C ASN A 160 -11.71 27.66 32.39
N GLY A 161 -12.83 27.56 31.68
CA GLY A 161 -13.88 28.59 31.69
C GLY A 161 -14.55 28.76 33.06
N THR A 162 -15.10 29.95 33.31
CA THR A 162 -15.76 30.31 34.58
C THR A 162 -17.21 29.82 34.58
N GLN A 163 -17.40 28.52 34.83
CA GLN A 163 -18.72 27.91 34.77
C GLN A 163 -18.84 26.67 35.66
N LEU A 164 -19.79 26.70 36.60
CA LEU A 164 -20.10 25.56 37.46
C LEU A 164 -21.09 24.56 36.83
N GLY A 165 -22.00 24.96 35.93
CA GLY A 165 -22.95 24.00 35.35
C GLY A 165 -22.25 22.97 34.45
N VAL A 166 -22.67 21.69 34.49
CA VAL A 166 -22.16 20.62 33.61
C VAL A 166 -22.58 20.91 32.16
N GLN A 167 -21.70 21.56 31.40
CA GLN A 167 -21.89 21.88 29.99
C GLN A 167 -20.54 21.84 29.25
N LEU A 168 -20.58 22.03 27.94
CA LEU A 168 -19.38 22.08 27.10
C LEU A 168 -18.45 23.23 27.51
N PRO A 169 -17.14 22.99 27.71
CA PRO A 169 -16.19 24.05 28.01
C PRO A 169 -16.15 25.11 26.90
N ARG A 170 -16.37 26.38 27.27
CA ARG A 170 -16.28 27.53 26.34
C ARG A 170 -14.88 28.15 26.26
N VAL A 171 -14.00 27.79 27.19
CA VAL A 171 -12.60 28.22 27.25
C VAL A 171 -11.77 27.02 27.66
N ALA A 172 -10.66 26.82 26.96
CA ALA A 172 -9.69 25.79 27.25
C ALA A 172 -8.26 26.37 27.18
N THR A 173 -7.30 25.66 27.75
CA THR A 173 -5.88 26.02 27.66
C THR A 173 -5.06 24.77 27.42
N LEU A 174 -4.33 24.77 26.30
CA LEU A 174 -3.22 23.86 26.04
C LEU A 174 -1.98 24.41 26.73
N PHE A 175 -1.26 23.55 27.44
CA PHE A 175 0.06 23.88 27.95
C PHE A 175 1.01 22.70 27.81
N VAL A 176 2.31 22.99 27.69
CA VAL A 176 3.37 21.98 27.67
C VAL A 176 4.46 22.40 28.64
N VAL A 177 4.84 21.48 29.53
CA VAL A 177 5.96 21.65 30.45
C VAL A 177 7.00 20.55 30.21
N MET A 178 8.27 20.88 30.47
CA MET A 178 9.36 19.90 30.46
C MET A 178 9.89 19.70 31.87
N VAL A 179 10.10 18.45 32.26
CA VAL A 179 10.54 18.08 33.60
C VAL A 179 11.74 17.13 33.53
N PRO A 180 12.76 17.30 34.39
CA PRO A 180 13.74 16.26 34.64
C PRO A 180 13.04 15.06 35.27
N TRP A 181 13.34 13.85 34.79
CA TRP A 181 12.63 12.64 35.17
C TRP A 181 13.61 11.50 35.47
N PRO A 182 13.49 10.79 36.60
CA PRO A 182 14.33 9.64 36.90
C PRO A 182 14.22 8.53 35.84
N ASP A 183 15.32 7.84 35.56
CA ASP A 183 15.27 6.62 34.75
C ASP A 183 14.88 5.43 35.62
N PHE A 184 13.59 5.24 35.86
CA PHE A 184 13.04 4.11 36.63
C PHE A 184 13.43 2.73 36.10
N SER A 185 13.99 2.64 34.89
CA SER A 185 14.41 1.39 34.28
C SER A 185 15.89 1.06 34.52
N MET A 186 16.67 2.01 35.06
CA MET A 186 18.12 1.91 35.25
C MET A 186 18.60 2.41 36.62
N GLU A 187 17.84 3.31 37.26
CA GLU A 187 18.18 3.98 38.51
C GLU A 187 17.22 3.57 39.63
N LEU A 188 17.73 3.60 40.87
CA LEU A 188 16.95 3.39 42.08
C LEU A 188 16.81 4.70 42.86
N PRO A 189 15.73 4.86 43.65
CA PRO A 189 15.60 5.99 44.55
C PRO A 189 16.81 6.13 45.48
N PRO A 190 17.17 7.35 45.91
CA PRO A 190 18.28 7.56 46.83
C PRO A 190 18.07 6.73 48.11
N ASN A 191 19.11 6.01 48.53
CA ASN A 191 19.11 5.11 49.69
C ASN A 191 18.26 3.83 49.53
N ALA A 192 17.64 3.57 48.37
CA ALA A 192 17.01 2.28 48.10
C ALA A 192 18.08 1.21 47.86
N LYS A 193 17.91 0.04 48.50
CA LYS A 193 18.75 -1.12 48.23
C LYS A 193 18.23 -1.85 46.98
N PRO A 194 19.11 -2.32 46.08
CA PRO A 194 18.70 -3.23 45.02
C PRO A 194 18.01 -4.45 45.62
N ARG A 195 16.97 -4.94 44.94
CA ARG A 195 16.35 -6.21 45.31
C ARG A 195 17.26 -7.37 44.91
N GLU A 196 17.16 -8.47 45.66
CA GLU A 196 17.83 -9.73 45.32
C GLU A 196 17.40 -10.22 43.93
N ILE A 197 16.11 -10.03 43.60
CA ILE A 197 15.54 -10.32 42.28
C ILE A 197 15.17 -9.00 41.59
N PRO A 198 15.86 -8.61 40.50
CA PRO A 198 15.52 -7.42 39.73
C PRO A 198 14.15 -7.52 39.05
N GLY A 199 13.38 -6.43 39.04
CA GLY A 199 12.07 -6.35 38.36
C GLY A 199 10.94 -5.89 39.27
N LEU A 200 9.80 -5.60 38.66
CA LEU A 200 8.57 -5.18 39.35
C LEU A 200 7.86 -6.37 39.98
N ARG A 201 7.41 -6.20 41.23
CA ARG A 201 6.41 -7.05 41.89
C ARG A 201 5.04 -6.43 41.65
N LEU A 202 4.15 -7.16 40.98
CA LEU A 202 2.80 -6.70 40.69
C LEU A 202 1.79 -7.31 41.66
N LEU A 203 0.84 -6.52 42.15
CA LEU A 203 -0.35 -7.02 42.83
C LEU A 203 -1.51 -7.09 41.84
N ALA A 204 -2.03 -8.27 41.54
CA ALA A 204 -3.21 -8.39 40.70
C ALA A 204 -4.44 -7.84 41.45
N SER A 205 -5.19 -6.94 40.82
CA SER A 205 -6.36 -6.31 41.45
C SER A 205 -7.46 -7.33 41.72
N GLN A 206 -8.17 -7.18 42.84
CA GLN A 206 -9.22 -8.10 43.29
C GLN A 206 -10.59 -7.41 43.42
N GLY A 207 -11.65 -8.22 43.32
CA GLY A 207 -13.03 -7.80 43.60
C GLY A 207 -13.53 -6.69 42.67
N GLU A 208 -14.13 -5.65 43.25
CA GLU A 208 -14.74 -4.53 42.52
C GLU A 208 -13.72 -3.47 42.05
N THR A 209 -12.42 -3.70 42.27
CA THR A 209 -11.38 -2.72 41.92
C THR A 209 -11.00 -2.87 40.45
N THR A 210 -11.43 -1.92 39.60
CA THR A 210 -11.05 -1.90 38.18
C THR A 210 -10.55 -0.53 37.74
N ARG A 211 -9.69 -0.52 36.71
CA ARG A 211 -9.11 0.72 36.16
C ARG A 211 -10.04 1.39 35.14
N ALA A 212 -10.72 0.59 34.33
CA ALA A 212 -11.60 1.02 33.25
C ALA A 212 -12.64 -0.08 32.96
N TRP A 213 -13.71 0.27 32.27
CA TRP A 213 -14.79 -0.65 31.89
C TRP A 213 -15.25 -0.38 30.44
N PRO A 214 -15.84 -1.36 29.74
CA PRO A 214 -16.37 -1.17 28.39
C PRO A 214 -17.42 -0.05 28.37
N GLY A 215 -17.36 0.81 27.36
CA GLY A 215 -18.16 2.05 27.29
C GLY A 215 -17.59 3.23 28.10
N GLY A 216 -16.58 2.99 28.95
CA GLY A 216 -15.81 4.00 29.65
C GLY A 216 -14.84 4.76 28.73
N PHE A 217 -13.72 5.21 29.28
CA PHE A 217 -12.73 6.02 28.56
C PHE A 217 -11.28 5.59 28.89
N GLY A 218 -11.09 4.30 29.19
CA GLY A 218 -9.78 3.73 29.52
C GLY A 218 -8.75 3.85 28.39
N TYR A 219 -9.22 3.82 27.14
CA TYR A 219 -8.43 4.06 25.94
C TYR A 219 -7.93 5.50 25.74
N ALA A 220 -8.44 6.47 26.52
CA ALA A 220 -8.08 7.88 26.43
C ALA A 220 -7.21 8.31 27.62
N LYS A 221 -6.28 9.26 27.38
CA LYS A 221 -5.34 9.72 28.42
C LYS A 221 -5.90 10.89 29.23
N VAL A 222 -6.98 10.58 29.95
CA VAL A 222 -7.79 11.53 30.72
C VAL A 222 -7.43 11.46 32.20
N GLY A 223 -7.36 12.60 32.89
CA GLY A 223 -6.96 12.64 34.31
C GLY A 223 -7.83 11.77 35.24
N ALA A 224 -9.12 11.64 34.94
CA ALA A 224 -10.07 10.81 35.69
C ALA A 224 -9.71 9.32 35.72
N ASN A 225 -8.94 8.80 34.76
CA ASN A 225 -8.47 7.40 34.76
C ASN A 225 -7.37 7.12 35.79
N TYR A 226 -6.76 8.15 36.37
CA TYR A 226 -5.58 8.02 37.23
C TYR A 226 -5.89 8.35 38.69
N GLY A 227 -6.70 9.38 38.94
CA GLY A 227 -7.03 9.82 40.31
C GLY A 227 -7.64 8.72 41.17
N THR A 228 -8.53 7.90 40.59
CA THR A 228 -9.19 6.79 41.27
C THR A 228 -8.24 5.63 41.60
N THR A 229 -7.11 5.52 40.91
CA THR A 229 -6.17 4.40 41.10
C THR A 229 -5.28 4.54 42.34
N PHE A 230 -5.09 5.76 42.85
CA PHE A 230 -4.11 6.04 43.90
C PHE A 230 -4.41 5.32 45.21
N VAL A 231 -5.69 5.13 45.56
CA VAL A 231 -6.08 4.41 46.79
C VAL A 231 -5.63 2.95 46.73
N ALA A 232 -5.90 2.28 45.61
CA ALA A 232 -5.47 0.91 45.43
C ALA A 232 -3.94 0.82 45.36
N HIS A 233 -3.30 1.73 44.62
CA HIS A 233 -1.86 1.74 44.46
C HIS A 233 -1.11 1.95 45.78
N GLY A 234 -1.59 2.86 46.64
CA GLY A 234 -1.04 3.06 47.98
C GLY A 234 -1.08 1.78 48.84
N LYS A 235 -2.21 1.06 48.81
CA LYS A 235 -2.34 -0.24 49.50
C LYS A 235 -1.38 -1.30 48.94
N ALA A 236 -1.14 -1.31 47.63
CA ALA A 236 -0.18 -2.23 47.02
C ALA A 236 1.25 -1.92 47.48
N LEU A 237 1.63 -0.64 47.54
CA LEU A 237 2.94 -0.20 48.03
C LEU A 237 3.16 -0.56 49.51
N GLU A 238 2.15 -0.38 50.37
CA GLU A 238 2.18 -0.78 51.78
C GLU A 238 2.42 -2.29 51.96
N GLN A 239 1.99 -3.09 50.99
CA GLN A 239 2.19 -4.54 50.96
C GLN A 239 3.51 -4.95 50.27
N GLY A 240 4.32 -4.00 49.82
CA GLY A 240 5.61 -4.26 49.17
C GLY A 240 5.54 -4.56 47.67
N PHE A 241 4.41 -4.29 47.02
CA PHE A 241 4.25 -4.38 45.56
C PHE A 241 4.52 -3.03 44.89
N ASP A 242 5.16 -3.05 43.73
CA ASP A 242 5.58 -1.83 43.04
C ASP A 242 4.46 -1.21 42.21
N GLN A 243 3.56 -2.03 41.68
CA GLN A 243 2.45 -1.64 40.81
C GLN A 243 1.28 -2.62 40.96
N ILE A 244 0.11 -2.21 40.46
CA ILE A 244 -1.07 -3.08 40.35
C ILE A 244 -1.13 -3.65 38.94
N LEU A 245 -1.34 -4.96 38.81
CA LEU A 245 -1.81 -5.56 37.55
C LEU A 245 -3.34 -5.48 37.53
N TRP A 246 -3.89 -4.59 36.71
CA TRP A 246 -5.32 -4.35 36.63
C TRP A 246 -6.02 -5.51 35.93
N LEU A 247 -7.02 -6.05 36.62
CA LEU A 247 -7.93 -7.06 36.12
C LEU A 247 -9.29 -6.44 35.83
N PHE A 248 -9.98 -7.00 34.84
CA PHE A 248 -11.35 -6.64 34.52
C PHE A 248 -12.24 -7.87 34.42
N GLY A 249 -13.47 -7.75 34.90
CA GLY A 249 -14.47 -8.80 34.79
C GLY A 249 -14.32 -9.91 35.85
N PRO A 250 -15.37 -10.74 36.03
CA PRO A 250 -15.37 -11.82 37.01
C PRO A 250 -14.38 -12.94 36.68
N ASP A 251 -13.99 -13.04 35.41
CA ASP A 251 -13.01 -13.98 34.86
C ASP A 251 -11.55 -13.51 35.03
N GLY A 252 -11.34 -12.29 35.53
CA GLY A 252 -10.00 -11.78 35.84
C GLY A 252 -9.14 -11.51 34.60
N ARG A 253 -9.73 -10.85 33.58
CA ARG A 253 -9.04 -10.47 32.33
C ARG A 253 -7.89 -9.52 32.62
N VAL A 254 -6.69 -9.83 32.13
CA VAL A 254 -5.50 -9.01 32.30
C VAL A 254 -5.58 -7.79 31.37
N THR A 255 -5.33 -6.60 31.91
CA THR A 255 -5.40 -5.34 31.13
C THR A 255 -4.06 -4.60 31.09
N GLU A 256 -3.73 -3.86 32.15
CA GLU A 256 -2.54 -3.00 32.24
C GLU A 256 -1.86 -3.15 33.59
N ALA A 257 -0.58 -2.77 33.69
CA ALA A 257 0.18 -2.77 34.94
C ALA A 257 0.49 -1.32 35.33
N GLY A 258 -0.21 -0.83 36.36
CA GLY A 258 -0.14 0.56 36.78
C GLY A 258 -0.65 1.49 35.69
N ALA A 259 0.22 2.35 35.18
CA ALA A 259 -0.03 3.25 34.04
C ALA A 259 0.70 2.81 32.75
N SER A 260 1.09 1.53 32.67
CA SER A 260 1.85 0.94 31.57
C SER A 260 1.10 -0.26 30.98
N ASN A 261 1.29 -0.53 29.69
CA ASN A 261 0.78 -1.76 29.08
C ASN A 261 1.57 -2.96 29.60
N PHE A 262 0.90 -4.11 29.74
CA PHE A 262 1.49 -5.36 30.22
C PHE A 262 1.74 -6.33 29.06
N PHE A 263 2.85 -7.05 29.15
CA PHE A 263 3.24 -8.11 28.23
C PHE A 263 3.66 -9.36 28.99
N ALA A 264 3.32 -10.53 28.45
CA ALA A 264 3.82 -11.82 28.92
C ALA A 264 4.32 -12.64 27.73
N VAL A 265 5.47 -13.30 27.86
CA VAL A 265 5.96 -14.28 26.90
C VAL A 265 5.64 -15.65 27.44
N VAL A 266 4.83 -16.41 26.71
CA VAL A 266 4.43 -17.76 27.08
C VAL A 266 4.80 -18.74 25.98
N LYS A 267 5.11 -19.99 26.37
CA LYS A 267 5.16 -21.10 25.43
C LYS A 267 3.74 -21.57 25.16
N ASN A 268 3.31 -21.46 23.91
CA ASN A 268 1.98 -21.88 23.48
C ASN A 268 1.81 -23.40 23.68
N GLU A 269 0.68 -23.82 24.24
CA GLU A 269 0.43 -25.21 24.66
C GLU A 269 0.35 -26.16 23.45
N GLU A 270 -0.19 -25.71 22.32
CA GLU A 270 -0.38 -26.51 21.11
C GLU A 270 0.85 -26.52 20.21
N SER A 271 1.38 -25.34 19.90
CA SER A 271 2.50 -25.21 18.95
C SER A 271 3.88 -25.41 19.59
N GLY A 272 3.97 -25.26 20.92
CA GLY A 272 5.24 -25.25 21.64
C GLY A 272 6.14 -24.05 21.33
N ARG A 273 5.70 -23.08 20.54
CA ARG A 273 6.47 -21.87 20.20
C ARG A 273 6.25 -20.76 21.22
N ALA A 274 7.21 -19.84 21.32
CA ALA A 274 7.07 -18.65 22.15
C ALA A 274 6.07 -17.67 21.54
N GLU A 275 5.26 -17.08 22.41
CA GLU A 275 4.17 -16.18 22.07
C GLU A 275 4.17 -14.97 23.02
N LEU A 276 4.21 -13.77 22.45
CA LEU A 276 4.12 -12.51 23.16
C LEU A 276 2.63 -12.10 23.26
N LEU A 277 2.09 -12.22 24.47
CA LEU A 277 0.73 -11.82 24.81
C LEU A 277 0.68 -10.36 25.27
N THR A 278 -0.31 -9.63 24.78
CA THR A 278 -0.73 -8.34 25.35
C THR A 278 -2.23 -8.15 25.15
N ALA A 279 -2.86 -7.35 26.01
CA ALA A 279 -4.30 -7.12 25.94
C ALA A 279 -4.69 -6.46 24.61
N SER A 280 -5.80 -6.92 24.01
CA SER A 280 -6.38 -6.31 22.80
C SER A 280 -6.91 -4.88 23.07
N LEU A 281 -6.96 -4.07 22.02
CA LEU A 281 -7.52 -2.72 22.06
C LEU A 281 -9.03 -2.68 21.71
N ASP A 282 -9.61 -3.80 21.27
CA ASP A 282 -10.95 -3.85 20.64
C ASP A 282 -12.10 -3.40 21.57
N ASP A 283 -11.99 -3.66 22.87
CA ASP A 283 -13.04 -3.33 23.84
C ASP A 283 -12.87 -1.93 24.48
N ASN A 284 -11.93 -1.12 23.97
CA ASN A 284 -11.64 0.23 24.44
C ASN A 284 -11.26 0.34 25.94
N LEU A 285 -10.85 -0.76 26.56
CA LEU A 285 -10.34 -0.74 27.94
C LEU A 285 -8.92 -0.17 28.01
N ILE A 286 -8.08 -0.56 27.06
CA ILE A 286 -6.63 -0.40 27.13
C ILE A 286 -6.19 0.92 26.51
N LEU A 287 -5.25 1.61 27.16
CA LEU A 287 -4.59 2.77 26.55
C LEU A 287 -3.64 2.30 25.45
N ASP A 288 -3.83 2.75 24.22
CA ASP A 288 -2.94 2.43 23.09
C ASP A 288 -1.58 3.12 23.24
N GLY A 289 -0.66 2.51 23.99
CA GLY A 289 0.66 3.04 24.31
C GLY A 289 1.58 3.18 23.08
N VAL A 290 2.33 4.28 23.00
CA VAL A 290 3.31 4.48 21.90
C VAL A 290 4.44 3.46 22.01
N THR A 291 4.89 3.18 23.25
CA THR A 291 5.86 2.12 23.52
C THR A 291 5.30 0.74 23.18
N ARG A 292 4.05 0.42 23.58
CA ARG A 292 3.36 -0.84 23.24
C ARG A 292 3.34 -1.08 21.73
N ARG A 293 2.89 -0.09 20.96
CA ARG A 293 2.86 -0.15 19.49
C ARG A 293 4.26 -0.40 18.92
N SER A 294 5.26 0.31 19.41
CA SER A 294 6.64 0.17 18.93
C SER A 294 7.24 -1.19 19.28
N VAL A 295 6.92 -1.76 20.44
CA VAL A 295 7.28 -3.14 20.82
C VAL A 295 6.69 -4.14 19.82
N LEU A 296 5.40 -4.04 19.54
CA LEU A 296 4.71 -4.95 18.61
C LEU A 296 5.27 -4.85 17.18
N GLU A 297 5.51 -3.64 16.68
CA GLU A 297 6.12 -3.41 15.35
C GLU A 297 7.54 -3.99 15.27
N LEU A 298 8.37 -3.79 16.31
CA LEU A 298 9.73 -4.33 16.35
C LEU A 298 9.75 -5.86 16.46
N VAL A 299 8.89 -6.45 17.28
CA VAL A 299 8.83 -7.91 17.43
C VAL A 299 8.33 -8.56 16.14
N ARG A 300 7.29 -8.00 15.52
CA ARG A 300 6.79 -8.50 14.22
C ARG A 300 7.83 -8.38 13.11
N SER A 301 8.63 -7.33 13.10
CA SER A 301 9.64 -7.12 12.05
C SER A 301 10.93 -7.90 12.27
N ARG A 302 11.39 -8.05 13.52
CA ARG A 302 12.71 -8.63 13.84
C ARG A 302 12.66 -10.06 14.37
N LEU A 303 11.53 -10.51 14.93
CA LEU A 303 11.41 -11.82 15.61
C LEU A 303 10.24 -12.67 15.10
N SER A 304 9.65 -12.39 13.93
CA SER A 304 8.51 -13.15 13.40
C SER A 304 8.75 -14.67 13.32
N ASN A 305 10.00 -15.09 13.12
CA ASN A 305 10.39 -16.49 13.07
C ASN A 305 10.59 -17.15 14.45
N GLU A 306 10.71 -16.35 15.52
CA GLU A 306 11.06 -16.84 16.87
C GLU A 306 9.95 -16.61 17.89
N LEU A 307 9.25 -15.48 17.78
CA LEU A 307 8.25 -15.00 18.73
C LEU A 307 6.98 -14.57 17.98
N SER A 308 5.92 -15.36 18.15
CA SER A 308 4.58 -14.97 17.67
C SER A 308 4.00 -13.86 18.54
N VAL A 309 3.08 -13.06 18.00
CA VAL A 309 2.48 -11.90 18.69
C VAL A 309 0.97 -12.03 18.71
N SER A 310 0.39 -11.99 19.90
CA SER A 310 -1.05 -12.09 20.11
C SER A 310 -1.57 -10.91 20.92
N GLU A 311 -2.29 -10.03 20.23
CA GLU A 311 -3.09 -8.97 20.85
C GLU A 311 -4.47 -9.54 21.16
N THR A 312 -4.65 -10.14 22.33
CA THR A 312 -5.83 -10.95 22.65
C THR A 312 -6.33 -10.67 24.07
N VAL A 313 -7.53 -11.16 24.38
CA VAL A 313 -8.05 -11.22 25.74
C VAL A 313 -7.49 -12.50 26.39
N PHE A 314 -6.85 -12.36 27.55
CA PHE A 314 -6.40 -13.47 28.37
C PHE A 314 -6.58 -13.15 29.86
N THR A 315 -6.66 -14.18 30.68
CA THR A 315 -7.02 -14.10 32.10
C THR A 315 -5.84 -14.44 33.01
N MET A 316 -5.92 -14.00 34.27
CA MET A 316 -4.95 -14.42 35.29
C MET A 316 -4.99 -15.92 35.56
N SER A 317 -6.15 -16.56 35.38
CA SER A 317 -6.27 -18.01 35.53
C SER A 317 -5.46 -18.74 34.45
N GLU A 318 -5.50 -18.28 33.20
CA GLU A 318 -4.70 -18.83 32.11
C GLU A 318 -3.20 -18.57 32.31
N LEU A 319 -2.82 -17.37 32.76
CA LEU A 319 -1.43 -17.04 33.05
C LEU A 319 -0.88 -17.88 34.21
N LYS A 320 -1.69 -18.08 35.26
CA LYS A 320 -1.38 -18.98 36.37
C LYS A 320 -1.21 -20.43 35.89
N LYS A 321 -2.10 -20.92 35.04
CA LYS A 321 -1.99 -22.27 34.44
C LYS A 321 -0.68 -22.40 33.65
N ALA A 322 -0.34 -21.40 32.83
CA ALA A 322 0.92 -21.38 32.08
C ALA A 322 2.14 -21.38 33.01
N TRP A 323 2.09 -20.63 34.11
CA TRP A 323 3.14 -20.63 35.13
C TRP A 323 3.28 -21.99 35.84
N GLU A 324 2.18 -22.61 36.29
CA GLU A 324 2.21 -23.94 36.94
C GLU A 324 2.74 -25.03 36.01
N GLN A 325 2.59 -24.87 34.69
CA GLN A 325 3.10 -25.77 33.66
C GLN A 325 4.53 -25.41 33.19
N GLY A 326 5.19 -24.41 33.77
CA GLY A 326 6.53 -23.96 33.37
C GLY A 326 6.58 -23.34 31.97
N ARG A 327 5.44 -22.85 31.46
CA ARG A 327 5.31 -22.23 30.13
C ARG A 327 5.42 -20.71 30.15
N LEU A 328 5.24 -20.04 31.30
CA LEU A 328 5.50 -18.60 31.42
C LEU A 328 7.01 -18.35 31.39
N LEU A 329 7.50 -17.66 30.36
CA LEU A 329 8.93 -17.44 30.14
C LEU A 329 9.38 -16.07 30.67
N GLU A 330 8.66 -15.01 30.30
CA GLU A 330 8.97 -13.63 30.70
C GLU A 330 7.69 -12.83 30.93
N ALA A 331 7.78 -11.75 31.69
CA ALA A 331 6.76 -10.71 31.76
C ALA A 331 7.43 -9.34 31.91
N PHE A 332 6.85 -8.32 31.29
CA PHE A 332 7.37 -6.96 31.38
C PHE A 332 6.26 -5.93 31.15
N VAL A 333 6.53 -4.69 31.55
CA VAL A 333 5.64 -3.56 31.29
C VAL A 333 6.27 -2.62 30.27
N SER A 334 5.42 -1.96 29.48
CA SER A 334 5.84 -0.95 28.51
C SER A 334 5.11 0.38 28.70
N GLY A 335 5.84 1.49 28.74
CA GLY A 335 5.26 2.83 28.80
C GLY A 335 6.33 3.92 28.88
N THR A 336 6.00 5.18 28.59
CA THR A 336 7.01 6.26 28.54
C THR A 336 7.79 6.42 29.85
N ALA A 337 7.14 6.26 31.02
CA ALA A 337 7.77 6.45 32.32
C ALA A 337 8.76 5.34 32.67
N PHE A 338 8.28 4.09 32.75
CA PHE A 338 9.08 2.90 33.06
C PHE A 338 9.88 2.37 31.87
N PHE A 339 9.64 2.89 30.67
CA PHE A 339 10.20 2.40 29.41
C PHE A 339 9.84 0.92 29.16
N ILE A 340 10.81 0.00 29.25
CA ILE A 340 10.61 -1.45 29.27
C ILE A 340 11.21 -1.94 30.59
N THR A 341 10.36 -2.43 31.49
CA THR A 341 10.79 -2.92 32.81
C THR A 341 10.31 -4.35 33.03
N PRO A 342 11.21 -5.30 33.34
CA PRO A 342 10.84 -6.66 33.68
C PRO A 342 9.92 -6.75 34.90
N VAL A 343 9.06 -7.77 34.92
CA VAL A 343 8.24 -8.17 36.06
C VAL A 343 8.86 -9.43 36.64
N CYS A 344 9.18 -9.41 37.93
CA CYS A 344 9.80 -10.55 38.60
C CYS A 344 8.78 -11.46 39.30
N SER A 345 7.66 -10.91 39.76
CA SER A 345 6.62 -11.69 40.42
C SER A 345 5.26 -11.02 40.29
N ILE A 346 4.20 -11.83 40.17
CA ILE A 346 2.81 -11.37 40.14
C ILE A 346 2.08 -12.05 41.30
N ASN A 347 1.60 -11.27 42.28
CA ASN A 347 0.76 -11.81 43.35
C ASN A 347 -0.69 -11.90 42.88
N TYR A 348 -1.23 -13.11 42.89
CA TYR A 348 -2.61 -13.42 42.53
C TYR A 348 -3.21 -14.34 43.58
N GLU A 349 -4.34 -13.93 44.17
CA GLU A 349 -5.05 -14.68 45.23
C GLU A 349 -4.15 -15.09 46.41
N GLY A 350 -3.23 -14.21 46.80
CA GLY A 350 -2.31 -14.46 47.93
C GLY A 350 -1.12 -15.37 47.59
N ARG A 351 -0.96 -15.77 46.32
CA ARG A 351 0.17 -16.56 45.85
C ARG A 351 1.06 -15.73 44.92
N ASP A 352 2.37 -15.76 45.16
CA ASP A 352 3.38 -15.16 44.28
C ASP A 352 3.66 -16.10 43.10
N LEU A 353 3.43 -15.61 41.87
CA LEU A 353 3.78 -16.26 40.62
C LEU A 353 5.12 -15.70 40.16
N ASP A 354 6.20 -16.37 40.53
CA ASP A 354 7.55 -15.91 40.21
C ASP A 354 7.90 -16.17 38.73
N VAL A 355 8.35 -15.14 38.03
CA VAL A 355 8.73 -15.22 36.62
C VAL A 355 10.15 -15.79 36.51
N PRO A 356 10.42 -16.83 35.69
CA PRO A 356 11.73 -17.47 35.62
C PRO A 356 12.88 -16.49 35.31
N GLN A 357 13.98 -16.62 36.06
CA GLN A 357 15.16 -15.74 35.90
C GLN A 357 16.12 -16.17 34.79
N GLU A 358 16.07 -17.44 34.37
CA GLU A 358 16.94 -17.98 33.31
C GLU A 358 16.73 -17.26 31.96
N HIS A 359 15.60 -16.58 31.80
CA HIS A 359 15.23 -15.73 30.67
C HIS A 359 15.22 -14.23 31.00
N GLN A 360 15.94 -13.77 32.03
CA GLN A 360 15.99 -12.33 32.41
C GLN A 360 17.39 -11.70 32.31
N ALA A 361 18.39 -12.46 31.85
CA ALA A 361 19.75 -11.94 31.66
C ALA A 361 19.82 -10.90 30.53
N VAL A 362 20.65 -9.86 30.72
CA VAL A 362 20.89 -8.79 29.74
C VAL A 362 21.42 -9.41 28.44
N GLY A 363 20.71 -9.17 27.33
CA GLY A 363 21.06 -9.70 26.01
C GLY A 363 20.53 -11.11 25.68
N ALA A 364 19.88 -11.79 26.63
CA ALA A 364 19.25 -13.10 26.41
C ALA A 364 17.72 -13.08 26.53
N SER A 365 17.16 -12.06 27.20
CA SER A 365 15.71 -11.91 27.35
C SER A 365 15.08 -11.08 26.24
N TYR A 366 13.85 -11.42 25.84
CA TYR A 366 13.09 -10.64 24.86
C TYR A 366 12.91 -9.19 25.34
N ALA A 367 12.59 -8.98 26.61
CA ALA A 367 12.45 -7.64 27.18
C ALA A 367 13.74 -6.81 27.06
N SER A 368 14.92 -7.41 27.33
CA SER A 368 16.22 -6.74 27.20
C SER A 368 16.57 -6.42 25.75
N VAL A 369 16.31 -7.35 24.83
CA VAL A 369 16.59 -7.18 23.40
C VAL A 369 15.73 -6.04 22.82
N ILE A 370 14.44 -6.06 23.10
CA ILE A 370 13.49 -5.03 22.67
C ILE A 370 13.85 -3.66 23.28
N LYS A 371 14.23 -3.63 24.57
CA LYS A 371 14.73 -2.42 25.24
C LYS A 371 15.98 -1.87 24.54
N GLY A 372 16.89 -2.74 24.13
CA GLY A 372 18.10 -2.41 23.38
C GLY A 372 17.78 -1.73 22.06
N TRP A 373 16.95 -2.35 21.21
CA TRP A 373 16.53 -1.76 19.93
C TRP A 373 15.87 -0.40 20.08
N LEU A 374 14.93 -0.27 21.02
CA LEU A 374 14.28 1.02 21.27
C LEU A 374 15.28 2.07 21.76
N LYS A 375 16.26 1.69 22.60
CA LYS A 375 17.32 2.60 23.05
C LYS A 375 18.18 3.04 21.87
N ASP A 376 18.61 2.12 21.01
CA ASP A 376 19.42 2.44 19.83
C ASP A 376 18.68 3.41 18.91
N ILE A 377 17.38 3.23 18.71
CA ILE A 377 16.55 4.17 17.94
C ILE A 377 16.47 5.55 18.62
N MET A 378 16.09 5.58 19.90
CA MET A 378 15.86 6.82 20.66
C MET A 378 17.14 7.66 20.81
N TYR A 379 18.29 7.01 20.97
CA TYR A 379 19.58 7.66 21.17
C TYR A 379 20.44 7.73 19.91
N GLY A 380 19.92 7.32 18.75
CA GLY A 380 20.63 7.42 17.47
C GLY A 380 21.79 6.43 17.29
N GLY A 381 21.77 5.29 18.00
CA GLY A 381 22.58 4.11 17.68
C GLY A 381 22.10 3.38 16.42
N GLU A 382 20.82 3.52 16.08
CA GLU A 382 20.25 3.09 14.80
C GLU A 382 19.65 4.31 14.08
N VAL A 383 20.06 4.55 12.84
CA VAL A 383 19.59 5.70 12.05
C VAL A 383 18.44 5.27 11.16
N PHE A 384 17.27 5.82 11.43
CA PHE A 384 16.14 5.80 10.50
C PHE A 384 16.21 7.05 9.64
N TRP A 385 16.42 6.85 8.34
CA TRP A 385 16.44 7.93 7.37
C TRP A 385 14.99 8.27 7.01
N ASP A 386 14.56 9.50 7.31
CA ASP A 386 13.51 10.12 6.53
C ASP A 386 14.13 10.80 5.30
N ASP A 387 13.33 11.03 4.27
CA ASP A 387 13.79 11.56 2.97
C ASP A 387 14.54 12.90 3.11
N THR A 388 14.19 13.70 4.13
CA THR A 388 14.77 15.02 4.35
C THR A 388 16.13 14.95 5.03
N THR A 389 16.28 14.08 6.03
CA THR A 389 17.51 13.92 6.81
C THR A 389 18.59 13.21 5.98
N LEU A 390 18.18 12.27 5.12
CA LEU A 390 19.06 11.61 4.17
C LEU A 390 19.69 12.60 3.19
N LEU A 391 18.88 13.49 2.60
CA LEU A 391 19.34 14.48 1.64
C LEU A 391 20.38 15.44 2.24
N LEU A 392 20.15 15.91 3.47
CA LEU A 392 21.07 16.81 4.16
C LEU A 392 22.44 16.18 4.42
N GLU A 393 22.46 14.90 4.83
CA GLU A 393 23.72 14.18 5.07
C GLU A 393 24.48 13.91 3.75
N ILE A 394 23.77 13.55 2.67
CA ILE A 394 24.35 13.40 1.33
C ILE A 394 25.02 14.71 0.86
N LEU A 395 24.36 15.85 1.06
CA LEU A 395 24.91 17.16 0.71
C LEU A 395 26.15 17.52 1.55
N ASP A 396 26.21 17.11 2.82
CA ASP A 396 27.37 17.33 3.67
C ASP A 396 28.58 16.47 3.26
N VAL A 397 28.34 15.20 2.89
CA VAL A 397 29.36 14.33 2.29
C VAL A 397 29.93 14.94 1.01
N CYS A 398 29.09 15.52 0.15
CA CYS A 398 29.54 16.23 -1.05
C CYS A 398 30.48 17.39 -0.71
N LYS A 399 30.10 18.22 0.27
CA LYS A 399 30.90 19.36 0.73
C LYS A 399 32.25 18.94 1.31
N ARG A 400 32.28 17.95 2.21
CA ARG A 400 33.51 17.45 2.84
C ARG A 400 34.52 16.94 1.81
N ASN A 401 34.03 16.31 0.75
CA ASN A 401 34.87 15.69 -0.29
C ASN A 401 35.08 16.57 -1.53
N ARG A 402 34.62 17.84 -1.50
CA ARG A 402 34.72 18.78 -2.64
C ARG A 402 34.17 18.22 -3.96
N THR A 403 33.11 17.43 -3.88
CA THR A 403 32.41 16.88 -5.05
C THR A 403 31.03 17.50 -5.17
N ALA A 404 30.48 17.48 -6.39
CA ALA A 404 29.09 17.86 -6.65
C ALA A 404 28.17 16.65 -6.40
N LEU A 405 26.91 16.91 -6.03
CA LEU A 405 25.88 15.87 -5.91
C LEU A 405 25.79 15.01 -7.18
N THR A 406 25.90 15.64 -8.36
CA THR A 406 25.96 14.96 -9.66
C THR A 406 27.13 13.98 -9.77
N GLY A 407 28.33 14.39 -9.33
CA GLY A 407 29.51 13.52 -9.36
C GLY A 407 29.37 12.32 -8.41
N LEU A 408 28.80 12.55 -7.23
CA LEU A 408 28.54 11.49 -6.26
C LEU A 408 27.52 10.46 -6.78
N LEU A 409 26.43 10.93 -7.41
CA LEU A 409 25.42 10.06 -8.01
C LEU A 409 25.97 9.25 -9.19
N HIS A 410 26.79 9.86 -10.05
CA HIS A 410 27.47 9.12 -11.13
C HIS A 410 28.38 8.01 -10.59
N GLY A 411 29.11 8.28 -9.51
CA GLY A 411 29.89 7.26 -8.80
C GLY A 411 29.03 6.09 -8.32
N LEU A 412 27.93 6.39 -7.62
CA LEU A 412 26.98 5.38 -7.11
C LEU A 412 26.34 4.55 -8.23
N ILE A 413 25.93 5.18 -9.33
CA ILE A 413 25.34 4.50 -10.48
C ILE A 413 26.37 3.57 -11.15
N CYS A 414 27.61 4.02 -11.31
CA CYS A 414 28.67 3.17 -11.88
C CYS A 414 28.92 1.92 -11.01
N VAL A 415 28.86 2.04 -9.68
CA VAL A 415 29.01 0.90 -8.76
C VAL A 415 27.86 -0.09 -8.94
N ALA A 416 26.63 0.42 -8.95
CA ALA A 416 25.43 -0.39 -9.11
C ALA A 416 25.46 -1.14 -10.46
N LEU A 417 25.80 -0.43 -11.55
CA LEU A 417 25.90 -1.02 -12.88
C LEU A 417 27.02 -2.05 -12.96
N ARG A 418 28.22 -1.77 -12.43
CA ARG A 418 29.33 -2.73 -12.51
C ARG A 418 29.02 -4.05 -11.81
N ARG A 419 28.24 -4.02 -10.72
CA ARG A 419 27.86 -5.22 -9.97
C ARG A 419 26.83 -6.10 -10.65
N HIS A 420 25.93 -5.49 -11.41
CA HIS A 420 24.78 -6.20 -12.00
C HIS A 420 24.95 -6.44 -13.50
N VAL A 421 26.02 -5.89 -14.10
CA VAL A 421 26.35 -6.03 -15.52
C VAL A 421 27.74 -6.65 -15.66
N GLU A 422 27.76 -7.92 -16.05
CA GLU A 422 29.00 -8.71 -16.18
C GLU A 422 29.87 -8.23 -17.36
N ASP A 423 29.25 -7.84 -18.48
CA ASP A 423 29.91 -7.51 -19.77
C ASP A 423 30.24 -6.02 -20.00
N ALA A 424 30.16 -5.18 -18.97
CA ALA A 424 30.43 -3.74 -19.11
C ALA A 424 31.93 -3.46 -19.37
N ARG A 425 32.28 -3.08 -20.60
CA ARG A 425 33.69 -2.80 -21.00
C ARG A 425 34.20 -1.41 -20.59
N ALA A 426 33.32 -0.41 -20.59
CA ALA A 426 33.61 0.97 -20.18
C ALA A 426 32.30 1.73 -19.90
N PHE A 427 32.36 2.74 -19.02
CA PHE A 427 31.25 3.68 -18.79
C PHE A 427 31.62 5.09 -19.23
N ARG A 428 30.67 5.76 -19.89
CA ARG A 428 30.77 7.16 -20.31
C ARG A 428 29.72 7.98 -19.56
N SER A 429 30.11 9.10 -18.96
CA SER A 429 29.16 10.08 -18.44
C SER A 429 29.26 11.36 -19.25
N VAL A 430 28.14 12.03 -19.39
CA VAL A 430 27.97 13.13 -20.32
C VAL A 430 27.17 14.24 -19.65
N THR A 431 27.67 15.47 -19.73
CA THR A 431 26.93 16.64 -19.28
C THR A 431 26.36 17.41 -20.48
N PRO A 432 25.02 17.41 -20.66
CA PRO A 432 24.34 18.20 -21.67
C PRO A 432 24.45 19.72 -21.48
N TYR A 433 24.53 20.47 -22.59
CA TYR A 433 24.41 21.92 -22.63
C TYR A 433 23.01 22.37 -23.10
N SER A 434 22.48 23.46 -22.52
CA SER A 434 21.17 24.00 -22.90
C SER A 434 21.27 24.96 -24.08
N VAL A 435 20.60 24.65 -25.19
CA VAL A 435 20.60 25.49 -26.41
C VAL A 435 19.50 26.56 -26.43
N ARG A 436 18.73 26.73 -25.34
CA ARG A 436 17.52 27.59 -25.26
C ARG A 436 17.72 29.04 -25.71
N LYS A 437 18.91 29.61 -25.51
CA LYS A 437 19.20 30.99 -25.93
C LYS A 437 19.27 31.18 -27.45
N PHE A 438 19.46 30.12 -28.22
CA PHE A 438 19.57 30.18 -29.68
C PHE A 438 18.24 29.95 -30.39
N THR A 439 17.29 29.36 -29.69
CA THR A 439 15.96 29.02 -30.19
C THR A 439 14.88 30.00 -29.72
N ASN A 440 15.22 30.92 -28.78
CA ASN A 440 14.26 31.80 -28.11
C ASN A 440 13.08 31.04 -27.45
N ALA A 441 13.29 29.77 -27.11
CA ALA A 441 12.23 28.98 -26.49
C ALA A 441 11.94 29.44 -25.06
N ASP A 442 10.68 29.27 -24.65
CA ASP A 442 10.19 29.72 -23.36
C ASP A 442 10.92 28.99 -22.20
N ALA A 443 10.95 29.62 -21.02
CA ALA A 443 11.53 29.01 -19.82
C ALA A 443 10.87 27.66 -19.46
N MET A 444 9.62 27.46 -19.90
CA MET A 444 8.83 26.25 -19.70
C MET A 444 9.03 25.18 -20.78
N ASP A 445 9.81 25.44 -21.84
CA ASP A 445 10.04 24.49 -22.93
C ASP A 445 11.36 23.73 -22.77
N ILE A 446 11.30 22.41 -22.91
CA ILE A 446 12.49 21.54 -22.96
C ILE A 446 12.98 21.49 -24.42
N LEU A 447 14.27 21.69 -24.63
CA LEU A 447 14.91 21.66 -25.94
C LEU A 447 16.11 20.72 -25.95
N ASN A 448 16.38 20.16 -27.14
CA ASN A 448 17.51 19.29 -27.43
C ASN A 448 18.78 19.75 -26.72
N HIS A 449 19.22 18.94 -25.78
CA HIS A 449 20.49 19.16 -25.13
C HIS A 449 21.60 18.55 -25.98
N ILE A 450 22.62 19.34 -26.32
CA ILE A 450 23.81 18.82 -26.98
C ILE A 450 24.76 18.34 -25.91
N SER A 451 25.08 17.06 -25.94
CA SER A 451 26.11 16.41 -25.12
C SER A 451 27.48 17.01 -25.44
N PHE A 452 28.00 17.90 -24.59
CA PHE A 452 29.20 18.69 -24.91
C PHE A 452 30.41 18.42 -24.01
N MET A 453 30.19 17.97 -22.77
CA MET A 453 31.27 17.58 -21.85
C MET A 453 31.18 16.07 -21.59
N THR A 454 32.27 15.35 -21.83
CA THR A 454 32.28 13.88 -21.83
C THR A 454 33.39 13.35 -20.95
N GLN A 455 33.06 12.44 -20.06
CA GLN A 455 34.00 11.89 -19.09
C GLN A 455 33.94 10.38 -19.08
N TYR A 456 35.09 9.75 -18.88
CA TYR A 456 35.28 8.32 -19.04
C TYR A 456 35.67 7.70 -17.71
N VAL A 457 35.03 6.58 -17.36
CA VAL A 457 35.50 5.72 -16.27
C VAL A 457 36.40 4.64 -16.88
N PRO A 458 37.72 4.63 -16.60
CA PRO A 458 38.64 3.67 -17.19
C PRO A 458 38.32 2.23 -16.74
N SER A 459 38.53 1.25 -17.62
CA SER A 459 38.29 -0.17 -17.30
C SER A 459 39.05 -0.65 -16.06
N ALA A 460 40.28 -0.17 -15.84
CA ALA A 460 41.06 -0.48 -14.64
C ALA A 460 40.37 -0.05 -13.33
N MET A 461 39.61 1.06 -13.35
CA MET A 461 38.85 1.53 -12.19
C MET A 461 37.58 0.70 -11.98
N LEU A 462 36.98 0.17 -13.05
CA LEU A 462 35.85 -0.75 -13.00
C LEU A 462 36.26 -2.14 -12.49
N GLU A 463 37.48 -2.58 -12.81
CA GLU A 463 38.09 -3.80 -12.28
C GLU A 463 38.43 -3.66 -10.79
N GLU A 464 39.03 -2.52 -10.39
CA GLU A 464 39.30 -2.18 -8.98
C GLU A 464 37.99 -2.21 -8.16
N LEU A 465 36.90 -1.70 -8.72
CA LEU A 465 35.59 -1.68 -8.09
C LEU A 465 34.96 -3.08 -7.93
N GLN A 466 35.08 -3.93 -8.96
CA GLN A 466 34.58 -5.31 -8.90
C GLN A 466 35.27 -6.13 -7.80
N ALA A 467 36.52 -5.79 -7.48
CA ALA A 467 37.29 -6.44 -6.43
C ALA A 467 36.95 -5.96 -5.00
N THR A 468 36.04 -4.97 -4.83
CA THR A 468 35.67 -4.43 -3.51
C THR A 468 34.35 -4.95 -2.96
N GLU A 469 34.32 -5.21 -1.65
CA GLU A 469 33.10 -5.63 -0.93
C GLU A 469 32.10 -4.48 -0.78
N THR A 470 30.81 -4.81 -0.90
CA THR A 470 29.67 -3.90 -0.71
C THR A 470 29.65 -3.30 0.69
N GLY A 471 29.51 -1.98 0.76
CA GLY A 471 29.50 -1.21 2.01
C GLY A 471 30.88 -1.01 2.63
N SER A 472 31.96 -1.46 1.98
CA SER A 472 33.31 -1.32 2.53
C SER A 472 33.82 0.13 2.47
N PRO A 473 34.74 0.52 3.36
CA PRO A 473 35.43 1.81 3.26
C PRO A 473 36.20 1.96 1.94
N ALA A 474 36.67 0.85 1.36
CA ALA A 474 37.36 0.82 0.07
C ALA A 474 36.41 1.18 -1.09
N GLU A 475 35.21 0.62 -1.10
CA GLU A 475 34.16 0.99 -2.07
C GLU A 475 33.77 2.47 -1.93
N SER A 476 33.55 2.94 -0.69
CA SER A 476 33.22 4.35 -0.43
C SER A 476 34.31 5.30 -0.92
N SER A 477 35.58 4.92 -0.74
CA SER A 477 36.74 5.65 -1.26
C SER A 477 36.77 5.68 -2.79
N LEU A 478 36.46 4.57 -3.45
CA LEU A 478 36.37 4.49 -4.91
C LEU A 478 35.23 5.33 -5.48
N ILE A 479 34.05 5.31 -4.86
CA ILE A 479 32.90 6.17 -5.21
C ILE A 479 33.31 7.64 -5.15
N LEU A 480 33.97 8.06 -4.07
CA LEU A 480 34.41 9.43 -3.89
C LEU A 480 35.56 9.82 -4.84
N LYS A 481 36.46 8.88 -5.16
CA LYS A 481 37.54 9.05 -6.15
C LYS A 481 36.96 9.27 -7.54
N MET A 482 35.96 8.47 -7.94
CA MET A 482 35.19 8.67 -9.17
C MET A 482 34.51 10.05 -9.16
N ALA A 483 33.74 10.34 -8.12
CA ALA A 483 33.01 11.60 -7.95
C ALA A 483 33.92 12.85 -8.00
N SER A 484 35.16 12.72 -7.52
CA SER A 484 36.15 13.80 -7.54
C SER A 484 36.84 13.93 -8.90
N ALA A 485 37.11 12.81 -9.58
CA ALA A 485 37.60 12.81 -10.96
C ALA A 485 36.59 13.50 -11.89
N PHE A 486 35.28 13.22 -11.73
CA PHE A 486 34.21 13.91 -12.46
C PHE A 486 34.31 15.45 -12.34
N ALA A 487 34.56 15.96 -11.12
CA ALA A 487 34.69 17.39 -10.87
C ALA A 487 35.99 17.99 -11.44
N SER A 488 37.10 17.24 -11.41
CA SER A 488 38.40 17.66 -11.94
C SER A 488 38.41 17.72 -13.47
N ASP A 489 37.88 16.69 -14.11
CA ASP A 489 37.84 16.60 -15.58
C ASP A 489 36.92 17.67 -16.17
N MET A 490 35.81 17.98 -15.48
CA MET A 490 34.90 19.05 -15.88
C MET A 490 35.61 20.40 -15.84
N LYS A 491 36.42 20.63 -14.80
CA LYS A 491 37.23 21.84 -14.67
C LYS A 491 38.33 21.93 -15.73
N ALA A 492 38.92 20.80 -16.12
CA ALA A 492 39.95 20.72 -17.14
C ALA A 492 39.39 20.97 -18.55
N GLU A 493 38.29 20.30 -18.93
CA GLU A 493 37.55 20.60 -20.17
C GLU A 493 37.09 22.06 -20.20
N LEU A 494 36.57 22.58 -19.08
CA LEU A 494 36.14 23.97 -18.99
C LEU A 494 37.28 24.98 -19.18
N GLY A 495 38.49 24.63 -18.73
CA GLY A 495 39.70 25.44 -18.91
C GLY A 495 40.26 25.42 -20.34
N GLY A 496 39.85 24.45 -21.16
CA GLY A 496 40.16 24.39 -22.59
C GLY A 496 39.31 25.33 -23.44
N PHE A 497 38.26 25.95 -22.88
CA PHE A 497 37.42 26.89 -23.61
C PHE A 497 37.97 28.32 -23.56
N PRO A 498 37.89 29.08 -24.67
CA PRO A 498 38.27 30.49 -24.68
C PRO A 498 37.55 31.25 -23.56
N ASN A 499 38.30 31.91 -22.67
CA ASN A 499 37.77 32.66 -21.52
C ASN A 499 36.89 31.83 -20.55
N ASN A 500 37.12 30.52 -20.40
CA ASN A 500 36.26 29.60 -19.65
C ASN A 500 34.81 29.58 -20.15
N ASN A 501 34.60 29.90 -21.43
CA ASN A 501 33.29 30.03 -22.02
C ASN A 501 33.02 28.91 -23.03
N ALA A 502 32.33 27.85 -22.57
CA ALA A 502 31.90 26.74 -23.42
C ALA A 502 31.07 27.19 -24.64
N TRP A 503 30.43 28.37 -24.59
CA TRP A 503 29.67 28.94 -25.71
C TRP A 503 30.54 29.30 -26.92
N ALA A 504 31.84 29.59 -26.73
CA ALA A 504 32.70 30.06 -27.81
C ALA A 504 32.88 29.02 -28.93
N ASN A 505 32.84 27.72 -28.62
CA ASN A 505 32.98 26.65 -29.62
C ASN A 505 31.67 26.33 -30.36
N VAL A 506 30.49 26.56 -29.77
CA VAL A 506 29.20 26.38 -30.48
C VAL A 506 29.10 27.35 -31.67
N HIS A 507 29.72 28.54 -31.57
CA HIS A 507 29.82 29.51 -32.66
C HIS A 507 30.83 29.14 -33.76
N HIS A 508 31.70 28.14 -33.53
CA HIS A 508 32.66 27.64 -34.52
C HIS A 508 32.17 26.41 -35.28
N ILE A 509 31.04 25.82 -34.87
CA ILE A 509 30.34 24.80 -35.65
C ILE A 509 29.57 25.54 -36.74
N THR A 510 30.25 25.82 -37.86
CA THR A 510 29.66 26.52 -39.01
C THR A 510 28.57 25.71 -39.70
N ASP A 511 28.56 24.39 -39.49
CA ASP A 511 27.56 23.46 -40.02
C ASP A 511 27.31 22.33 -39.00
N LEU A 512 26.30 22.53 -38.15
CA LEU A 512 25.91 21.57 -37.10
C LEU A 512 25.34 20.29 -37.69
N GLU A 513 24.73 20.37 -38.87
CA GLU A 513 24.12 19.24 -39.54
C GLU A 513 25.18 18.29 -40.10
N ALA A 514 26.24 18.82 -40.73
CA ALA A 514 27.39 18.03 -41.17
C ALA A 514 28.11 17.35 -40.00
N HIS A 515 28.30 18.06 -38.88
CA HIS A 515 28.91 17.50 -37.68
C HIS A 515 28.12 16.30 -37.12
N CYS A 516 26.78 16.39 -37.11
CA CYS A 516 25.92 15.28 -36.70
C CYS A 516 25.89 14.15 -37.74
N ARG A 517 25.93 14.47 -39.03
CA ARG A 517 25.90 13.51 -40.14
C ARG A 517 27.16 12.65 -40.23
N ASP A 518 28.33 13.21 -39.93
CA ASP A 518 29.61 12.49 -39.91
C ASP A 518 29.69 11.44 -38.79
N GLN A 519 28.81 11.51 -37.78
CA GLN A 519 28.72 10.50 -36.73
C GLN A 519 27.78 9.34 -37.08
N ILE A 520 26.97 9.48 -38.15
CA ILE A 520 26.02 8.46 -38.59
C ILE A 520 26.80 7.26 -39.17
N GLY A 521 26.62 6.09 -38.57
CA GLY A 521 27.21 4.84 -39.05
C GLY A 521 28.62 4.52 -38.52
N THR A 522 29.13 5.31 -37.56
CA THR A 522 30.36 4.96 -36.82
C THR A 522 30.08 3.82 -35.83
N ALA A 523 30.99 2.85 -35.72
CA ALA A 523 30.83 1.71 -34.81
C ALA A 523 30.89 2.19 -33.35
N CYS A 524 29.88 1.86 -32.55
CA CYS A 524 29.84 2.21 -31.14
C CYS A 524 30.88 1.40 -30.35
N GLU A 525 31.94 2.05 -29.85
CA GLU A 525 32.95 1.39 -29.01
C GLU A 525 32.45 1.10 -27.57
N TYR A 526 31.31 1.64 -27.17
CA TYR A 526 30.89 1.73 -25.76
C TYR A 526 29.47 1.21 -25.50
N THR A 527 29.23 0.72 -24.28
CA THR A 527 28.00 0.02 -23.92
C THR A 527 26.99 0.91 -23.18
N TYR A 528 27.42 1.98 -22.47
CA TYR A 528 26.53 2.80 -21.59
C TYR A 528 26.84 4.31 -21.58
N GLU A 529 25.80 5.16 -21.44
CA GLU A 529 25.88 6.63 -21.19
C GLU A 529 25.09 7.08 -19.94
N LEU A 530 25.65 7.97 -19.13
CA LEU A 530 24.97 8.65 -18.00
C LEU A 530 24.82 10.16 -18.27
N SER A 531 23.60 10.70 -18.27
CA SER A 531 23.32 12.13 -18.55
C SER A 531 22.70 12.89 -17.35
N ASN A 532 22.99 14.19 -17.25
CA ASN A 532 22.78 15.03 -16.05
C ASN A 532 21.34 15.20 -15.54
N LEU A 533 21.26 15.62 -14.27
CA LEU A 533 20.12 16.21 -13.56
C LEU A 533 19.58 17.49 -14.22
N GLY A 534 18.41 17.38 -14.87
CA GLY A 534 17.55 18.53 -15.22
C GLY A 534 16.53 18.84 -14.11
N SER A 535 16.20 20.13 -13.91
CA SER A 535 15.10 20.56 -13.03
C SER A 535 13.90 20.97 -13.86
N MET A 536 12.74 20.37 -13.59
CA MET A 536 11.47 20.73 -14.24
C MET A 536 10.55 21.45 -13.24
N ARG A 537 10.00 22.61 -13.65
CA ARG A 537 8.92 23.31 -12.94
C ARG A 537 7.58 22.94 -13.58
N MET A 538 6.63 22.50 -12.76
CA MET A 538 5.22 22.37 -13.15
C MET A 538 4.39 23.46 -12.47
N ALA A 539 3.30 23.90 -13.11
CA ALA A 539 2.37 24.83 -12.50
C ALA A 539 1.63 24.16 -11.33
N PRO A 540 1.38 24.84 -10.20
CA PRO A 540 0.56 24.30 -9.13
C PRO A 540 -0.91 24.23 -9.57
N THR A 541 -1.53 23.06 -9.45
CA THR A 541 -2.95 22.85 -9.77
C THR A 541 -3.84 23.12 -8.56
N THR A 542 -4.89 23.92 -8.74
CA THR A 542 -6.01 24.02 -7.80
C THR A 542 -7.25 23.41 -8.47
N GLY A 543 -7.50 22.11 -8.25
CA GLY A 543 -8.69 21.40 -8.72
C GLY A 543 -8.61 19.89 -8.47
N ASP A 544 -9.72 19.28 -8.02
CA ASP A 544 -9.79 17.88 -7.56
C ASP A 544 -10.02 16.86 -8.70
N GLY A 545 -9.25 16.96 -9.78
CA GLY A 545 -9.30 16.02 -10.91
C GLY A 545 -7.92 15.79 -11.54
N ILE A 546 -7.69 14.59 -12.10
CA ILE A 546 -6.47 14.30 -12.87
C ILE A 546 -6.58 15.01 -14.22
N ILE A 547 -5.70 15.98 -14.45
CA ILE A 547 -5.53 16.67 -15.73
C ILE A 547 -4.13 16.33 -16.21
N LEU A 548 -3.99 15.68 -17.37
CA LEU A 548 -2.71 15.65 -18.08
C LEU A 548 -2.54 17.00 -18.78
N GLU A 549 -1.93 17.96 -18.10
CA GLU A 549 -1.70 19.30 -18.67
C GLU A 549 -0.61 19.30 -19.76
N ARG A 550 0.37 18.38 -19.69
CA ARG A 550 1.48 18.29 -20.65
C ARG A 550 2.15 16.92 -20.62
N LEU A 551 2.54 16.43 -21.80
CA LEU A 551 3.38 15.24 -21.97
C LEU A 551 4.84 15.69 -22.25
N ILE A 552 5.81 15.13 -21.53
CA ILE A 552 7.22 15.53 -21.62
C ILE A 552 8.05 14.39 -22.20
N PHE A 553 8.71 14.65 -23.34
CA PHE A 553 9.69 13.73 -23.92
C PHE A 553 11.10 14.14 -23.52
N THR A 554 11.83 13.25 -22.86
CA THR A 554 13.27 13.38 -22.67
C THR A 554 13.97 12.55 -23.75
N GLN A 555 14.54 13.21 -24.76
CA GLN A 555 15.51 12.56 -25.63
C GLN A 555 16.90 12.92 -25.10
N CYS A 556 17.65 11.91 -24.66
CA CYS A 556 19.10 12.05 -24.49
C CYS A 556 19.72 12.45 -25.84
N GLY A 557 20.91 13.05 -25.82
CA GLY A 557 21.65 13.45 -27.02
C GLY A 557 22.12 12.29 -27.91
N MET A 558 21.34 11.21 -28.04
CA MET A 558 21.67 10.05 -28.85
C MET A 558 21.13 10.22 -30.26
N VAL A 559 21.84 11.04 -31.03
CA VAL A 559 21.86 10.89 -32.49
C VAL A 559 22.97 9.91 -32.90
N ALA A 560 23.94 9.63 -32.01
CA ALA A 560 25.04 8.68 -32.23
C ALA A 560 25.63 8.06 -30.92
N GLY A 561 24.81 7.82 -29.89
CA GLY A 561 25.25 7.37 -28.55
C GLY A 561 25.24 5.85 -28.29
N PRO A 562 25.69 5.38 -27.11
CA PRO A 562 25.81 3.95 -26.78
C PRO A 562 24.46 3.22 -26.65
N ALA A 563 24.49 1.88 -26.61
CA ALA A 563 23.29 1.02 -26.67
C ALA A 563 22.28 1.22 -25.53
N LEU A 564 22.72 1.76 -24.39
CA LEU A 564 21.90 2.02 -23.20
C LEU A 564 22.27 3.39 -22.58
N GLY A 565 21.28 4.24 -22.31
CA GLY A 565 21.44 5.55 -21.67
C GLY A 565 20.62 5.67 -20.39
N PHE A 566 21.15 6.34 -19.37
CA PHE A 566 20.44 6.67 -18.13
C PHE A 566 20.33 8.19 -17.99
N ASN A 567 19.12 8.72 -17.81
CA ASN A 567 18.89 10.14 -17.55
C ASN A 567 18.28 10.34 -16.17
N CYS A 568 18.74 11.37 -15.46
CA CYS A 568 18.21 11.75 -14.15
C CYS A 568 17.46 13.09 -14.26
N ALA A 569 16.24 13.19 -13.76
CA ALA A 569 15.47 14.44 -13.70
C ALA A 569 14.83 14.62 -12.32
N SER A 570 14.80 15.85 -11.81
CA SER A 570 14.07 16.19 -10.58
C SER A 570 12.87 17.08 -10.88
N VAL A 571 11.73 16.74 -10.26
CA VAL A 571 10.51 17.54 -10.29
C VAL A 571 10.44 18.34 -9.00
N GLN A 572 10.24 19.65 -9.09
CA GLN A 572 10.09 20.48 -7.90
C GLN A 572 8.85 20.04 -7.09
N GLY A 573 9.07 19.47 -5.90
CA GLY A 573 8.00 18.90 -5.06
C GLY A 573 7.60 17.45 -5.38
N GLY A 574 8.31 16.78 -6.30
CA GLY A 574 8.08 15.38 -6.68
C GLY A 574 9.33 14.49 -6.54
N PRO A 575 9.25 13.19 -6.89
CA PRO A 575 10.36 12.24 -6.75
C PRO A 575 11.51 12.53 -7.72
N LEU A 576 12.70 12.01 -7.38
CA LEU A 576 13.83 11.89 -8.33
C LEU A 576 13.48 10.81 -9.36
N ILE A 577 13.52 11.16 -10.65
CA ILE A 577 13.20 10.25 -11.75
C ILE A 577 14.49 9.85 -12.45
N ILE A 578 14.74 8.55 -12.56
CA ILE A 578 15.80 7.97 -13.39
C ILE A 578 15.13 7.25 -14.56
N SER A 579 15.31 7.74 -15.79
CA SER A 579 14.82 7.09 -17.00
C SER A 579 15.95 6.26 -17.63
N ILE A 580 15.70 4.98 -17.87
CA ILE A 580 16.59 4.10 -18.62
C ILE A 580 16.10 4.07 -20.06
N THR A 581 16.95 4.43 -21.02
CA THR A 581 16.67 4.44 -22.45
C THR A 581 17.52 3.37 -23.10
N THR A 582 16.93 2.46 -23.86
CA THR A 582 17.65 1.41 -24.60
C THR A 582 17.46 1.64 -26.09
N MET A 583 18.49 1.34 -26.90
CA MET A 583 18.30 1.19 -28.33
C MET A 583 17.85 -0.24 -28.63
N ALA A 584 16.54 -0.44 -28.81
CA ALA A 584 16.00 -1.69 -29.33
C ALA A 584 16.08 -1.71 -30.87
N ASN A 585 16.36 -2.88 -31.44
CA ASN A 585 16.47 -3.09 -32.89
C ASN A 585 15.22 -2.66 -33.69
N LYS A 586 15.44 -2.42 -35.00
CA LYS A 586 14.53 -1.89 -36.05
C LYS A 586 13.03 -2.24 -35.93
N VAL A 587 12.18 -1.23 -36.12
CA VAL A 587 10.74 -1.38 -36.47
C VAL A 587 10.56 -1.24 -37.98
N GLN A 588 9.82 -2.15 -38.61
CA GLN A 588 9.55 -2.19 -40.07
C GLN A 588 8.13 -1.70 -40.40
N ASN A 589 7.96 -1.05 -41.56
CA ASN A 589 6.70 -0.82 -42.32
C ASN A 589 5.78 0.38 -41.98
N GLU A 590 6.25 1.40 -41.25
CA GLU A 590 5.55 2.69 -41.17
C GLU A 590 6.42 3.83 -41.72
N TRP A 591 5.79 4.84 -42.30
CA TRP A 591 6.45 5.93 -43.02
C TRP A 591 5.83 7.30 -42.70
N LEU A 592 6.62 8.24 -42.19
CA LEU A 592 6.30 9.66 -42.15
C LEU A 592 6.61 10.28 -43.51
N VAL A 593 5.61 10.90 -44.12
CA VAL A 593 5.70 11.52 -45.45
C VAL A 593 5.48 13.01 -45.33
N ILE A 594 6.44 13.78 -45.80
CA ILE A 594 6.35 15.22 -45.93
C ILE A 594 6.22 15.52 -47.43
N VAL A 595 5.13 16.18 -47.80
CA VAL A 595 4.79 16.52 -49.18
C VAL A 595 4.68 18.03 -49.30
N PRO A 596 5.74 18.73 -49.74
CA PRO A 596 5.68 20.17 -49.95
C PRO A 596 4.65 20.54 -51.02
N ASP A 597 4.07 21.73 -50.89
CA ASP A 597 3.28 22.30 -51.98
C ASP A 597 4.20 22.99 -52.99
N ALA A 598 3.88 22.88 -54.28
CA ALA A 598 4.57 23.66 -55.30
C ALA A 598 4.30 25.16 -55.12
N GLU A 599 5.31 25.98 -55.41
CA GLU A 599 5.26 27.42 -55.21
C GLU A 599 4.07 28.06 -55.95
N GLY A 600 3.32 28.92 -55.26
CA GLY A 600 2.17 29.63 -55.83
C GLY A 600 0.88 28.81 -56.00
N LYS A 601 0.78 27.61 -55.42
CA LYS A 601 -0.39 26.71 -55.58
C LYS A 601 -1.46 26.80 -54.49
N LEU A 602 -1.42 27.81 -53.61
CA LEU A 602 -2.35 27.94 -52.48
C LEU A 602 -3.82 28.07 -52.94
N GLU A 603 -4.12 28.88 -53.96
CA GLU A 603 -5.49 29.01 -54.49
C GLU A 603 -5.99 27.68 -55.07
N GLU A 604 -5.13 26.98 -55.82
CA GLU A 604 -5.47 25.69 -56.42
C GLU A 604 -5.66 24.61 -55.35
N ARG A 605 -4.83 24.58 -54.30
CA ARG A 605 -4.99 23.74 -53.12
C ARG A 605 -6.36 23.95 -52.50
N MET A 606 -6.74 25.21 -52.25
CA MET A 606 -8.01 25.54 -51.62
C MET A 606 -9.20 25.18 -52.51
N ARG A 607 -9.07 25.33 -53.84
CA ARG A 607 -10.09 24.94 -54.83
C ARG A 607 -10.36 23.44 -54.84
N VAL A 608 -9.33 22.60 -54.77
CA VAL A 608 -9.48 21.13 -54.84
C VAL A 608 -9.43 20.42 -53.48
N ARG A 609 -9.34 21.18 -52.38
CA ARG A 609 -9.24 20.68 -51.01
C ARG A 609 -10.37 19.72 -50.63
N ALA A 610 -11.61 20.03 -51.00
CA ALA A 610 -12.74 19.16 -50.69
C ALA A 610 -12.55 17.76 -51.30
N THR A 611 -12.15 17.69 -52.58
CA THR A 611 -11.86 16.43 -53.28
C THR A 611 -10.63 15.71 -52.70
N HIS A 612 -9.62 16.44 -52.24
CA HIS A 612 -8.45 15.85 -51.56
C HIS A 612 -8.85 15.19 -50.26
N ILE A 613 -9.64 15.88 -49.42
CA ILE A 613 -10.14 15.34 -48.16
C ILE A 613 -10.97 14.07 -48.42
N ASP A 614 -11.82 14.07 -49.44
CA ASP A 614 -12.62 12.89 -49.81
C ASP A 614 -11.77 11.70 -50.31
N ASN A 615 -10.66 11.97 -51.02
CA ASN A 615 -9.74 10.92 -51.47
C ASN A 615 -8.90 10.36 -50.31
N VAL A 616 -8.34 11.23 -49.47
CA VAL A 616 -7.55 10.84 -48.31
C VAL A 616 -8.39 10.08 -47.30
N LYS A 617 -9.66 10.45 -47.11
CA LYS A 617 -10.58 9.76 -46.20
C LYS A 617 -10.66 8.26 -46.49
N LYS A 618 -10.71 7.84 -47.76
CA LYS A 618 -10.71 6.42 -48.14
C LYS A 618 -9.46 5.66 -47.70
N HIS A 619 -8.31 6.31 -47.75
CA HIS A 619 -7.03 5.74 -47.33
C HIS A 619 -6.83 5.78 -45.81
N VAL A 620 -7.48 6.72 -45.12
CA VAL A 620 -7.56 6.74 -43.65
C VAL A 620 -8.46 5.61 -43.16
N ASP A 621 -9.64 5.46 -43.77
CA ASP A 621 -10.61 4.41 -43.45
C ASP A 621 -10.03 3.01 -43.71
N SER A 622 -9.16 2.85 -44.72
CA SER A 622 -8.47 1.58 -45.00
C SER A 622 -7.28 1.29 -44.09
N GLY A 623 -6.96 2.18 -43.15
CA GLY A 623 -5.77 2.08 -42.30
C GLY A 623 -4.44 2.25 -43.04
N PHE A 624 -4.44 2.84 -44.24
CA PHE A 624 -3.22 3.15 -44.98
C PHE A 624 -2.59 4.44 -44.46
N PHE A 625 -3.34 5.55 -44.43
CA PHE A 625 -2.90 6.78 -43.76
C PHE A 625 -3.38 6.78 -42.31
N GLN A 626 -2.44 6.81 -41.36
CA GLN A 626 -2.74 6.81 -39.93
C GLN A 626 -3.16 8.21 -39.43
N MET A 627 -2.55 9.25 -39.98
CA MET A 627 -2.85 10.64 -39.66
C MET A 627 -2.26 11.58 -40.71
N GLY A 628 -2.76 12.82 -40.79
CA GLY A 628 -2.16 13.84 -41.64
C GLY A 628 -2.77 15.23 -41.51
N GLY A 629 -2.03 16.24 -41.98
CA GLY A 629 -2.42 17.63 -41.87
C GLY A 629 -1.65 18.57 -42.80
N ALA A 630 -2.09 19.82 -42.88
CA ALA A 630 -1.38 20.86 -43.62
C ALA A 630 -0.14 21.31 -42.83
N MET A 631 0.98 21.50 -43.52
CA MET A 631 2.14 22.19 -42.98
C MET A 631 1.93 23.69 -43.10
N LEU A 632 2.27 24.45 -42.07
CA LEU A 632 2.17 25.91 -42.07
C LEU A 632 3.56 26.52 -42.09
N ARG A 633 3.73 27.64 -42.80
CA ARG A 633 4.97 28.45 -42.79
C ARG A 633 5.08 29.35 -41.56
N ALA A 634 3.95 29.77 -41.00
CA ALA A 634 3.87 30.62 -39.82
C ALA A 634 2.63 30.26 -38.99
N GLN A 635 2.60 30.68 -37.71
CA GLN A 635 1.39 30.54 -36.88
C GLN A 635 0.23 31.34 -37.48
N PRO A 636 -0.97 30.77 -37.60
CA PRO A 636 -2.10 31.44 -38.24
C PRO A 636 -2.62 32.60 -37.38
N GLN A 637 -2.67 33.81 -37.94
CA GLN A 637 -3.50 34.90 -37.43
C GLN A 637 -4.91 34.74 -38.00
N GLU A 638 -5.93 35.22 -37.26
CA GLU A 638 -7.34 34.79 -37.34
C GLU A 638 -8.04 34.72 -38.72
N GLN A 639 -7.42 35.12 -39.85
CA GLN A 639 -8.02 35.02 -41.18
C GLN A 639 -7.06 34.63 -42.35
N GLU A 640 -5.79 34.29 -42.13
CA GLU A 640 -4.88 33.83 -43.21
C GLU A 640 -4.14 32.53 -42.85
N LEU A 641 -4.33 31.47 -43.66
CA LEU A 641 -3.64 30.18 -43.55
C LEU A 641 -2.48 30.13 -44.54
N ASP A 642 -1.25 30.38 -44.07
CA ASP A 642 -0.03 30.25 -44.89
C ASP A 642 0.43 28.78 -44.94
N ILE A 643 -0.19 28.00 -45.83
CA ILE A 643 0.06 26.57 -46.01
C ILE A 643 1.26 26.35 -46.94
N SER A 644 2.17 25.47 -46.51
CA SER A 644 3.45 25.18 -47.18
C SER A 644 3.59 23.74 -47.69
N GLY A 645 2.64 22.88 -47.35
CA GLY A 645 2.69 21.47 -47.71
C GLY A 645 1.68 20.64 -46.93
N SER A 646 1.88 19.33 -46.96
CA SER A 646 1.10 18.33 -46.23
C SER A 646 2.04 17.33 -45.57
N ILE A 647 1.71 16.90 -44.36
CA ILE A 647 2.43 15.84 -43.65
C ILE A 647 1.45 14.70 -43.39
N VAL A 648 1.82 13.47 -43.70
CA VAL A 648 0.99 12.28 -43.51
C VAL A 648 1.84 11.13 -42.96
N VAL A 649 1.25 10.29 -42.10
CA VAL A 649 1.87 9.03 -41.68
C VAL A 649 1.17 7.90 -42.42
N ALA A 650 1.93 7.06 -43.11
CA ALA A 650 1.45 5.95 -43.91
C ALA A 650 1.97 4.61 -43.38
N ARG A 651 1.13 3.58 -43.34
CA ARG A 651 1.51 2.20 -43.08
C ARG A 651 1.57 1.45 -44.41
N ALA A 652 2.76 1.04 -44.80
CA ALA A 652 3.01 0.44 -46.10
C ALA A 652 4.27 -0.44 -46.05
N ALA A 653 4.31 -1.50 -46.85
CA ALA A 653 5.46 -2.39 -46.89
C ALA A 653 6.72 -1.71 -47.44
N THR A 654 6.55 -0.71 -48.32
CA THR A 654 7.65 0.02 -48.96
C THR A 654 7.33 1.52 -49.12
N ALA A 655 8.37 2.35 -49.23
CA ALA A 655 8.20 3.76 -49.58
C ALA A 655 7.59 3.94 -50.99
N GLU A 656 7.84 3.01 -51.93
CA GLU A 656 7.21 3.05 -53.26
C GLU A 656 5.69 2.93 -53.21
N GLU A 657 5.16 2.09 -52.32
CA GLU A 657 3.73 1.94 -52.11
C GLU A 657 3.09 3.24 -51.61
N VAL A 658 3.76 3.92 -50.66
CA VAL A 658 3.38 5.25 -50.17
C VAL A 658 3.37 6.28 -51.29
N LEU A 659 4.43 6.32 -52.10
CA LEU A 659 4.54 7.25 -53.24
C LEU A 659 3.50 6.96 -54.34
N THR A 660 3.10 5.70 -54.50
CA THR A 660 2.06 5.31 -55.48
C THR A 660 0.71 5.87 -55.07
N VAL A 661 0.34 5.69 -53.80
CA VAL A 661 -0.91 6.26 -53.27
C VAL A 661 -0.92 7.79 -53.33
N LEU A 662 0.21 8.45 -53.02
CA LEU A 662 0.30 9.92 -53.11
C LEU A 662 0.13 10.44 -54.53
N LYS A 663 0.61 9.72 -55.55
CA LYS A 663 0.45 10.10 -56.98
C LYS A 663 -0.99 10.03 -57.45
N GLU A 664 -1.82 9.21 -56.81
CA GLU A 664 -3.23 9.06 -57.17
C GLU A 664 -4.10 10.18 -56.62
N ASP A 665 -3.63 10.92 -55.62
CA ASP A 665 -4.35 12.01 -54.98
C ASP A 665 -4.57 13.22 -55.91
N ILE A 666 -5.67 13.96 -55.68
CA ILE A 666 -6.00 15.13 -56.48
C ILE A 666 -4.96 16.24 -56.34
N TYR A 667 -4.33 16.42 -55.17
CA TYR A 667 -3.25 17.39 -54.97
C TYR A 667 -2.01 17.04 -55.80
N ALA A 668 -1.71 15.75 -55.99
CA ALA A 668 -0.67 15.33 -56.93
C ALA A 668 -1.09 15.60 -58.39
N ARG A 669 -2.31 15.21 -58.77
CA ARG A 669 -2.80 15.32 -60.16
C ARG A 669 -2.97 16.76 -60.65
N THR A 670 -3.29 17.70 -59.75
CA THR A 670 -3.41 19.13 -60.08
C THR A 670 -2.10 19.91 -59.90
N GLY A 671 -1.02 19.23 -59.50
CA GLY A 671 0.29 19.82 -59.29
C GLY A 671 0.32 20.78 -58.09
N VAL A 672 -0.55 20.57 -57.10
CA VAL A 672 -0.49 21.23 -55.79
C VAL A 672 0.67 20.65 -54.99
N TRP A 673 0.79 19.32 -54.92
CA TRP A 673 1.92 18.65 -54.30
C TRP A 673 3.14 18.62 -55.22
N ASP A 674 4.29 19.06 -54.71
CA ASP A 674 5.57 18.91 -55.37
C ASP A 674 6.15 17.52 -55.09
N LEU A 675 5.70 16.56 -55.90
CA LEU A 675 6.17 15.17 -55.79
C LEU A 675 7.68 15.00 -56.06
N LYS A 676 8.37 16.01 -56.60
CA LYS A 676 9.84 15.94 -56.78
C LYS A 676 10.58 16.15 -55.45
N ASN A 677 9.94 16.84 -54.51
CA ASN A 677 10.50 17.19 -53.21
C ASN A 677 9.80 16.48 -52.05
N VAL A 678 9.03 15.43 -52.34
CA VAL A 678 8.47 14.54 -51.31
C VAL A 678 9.58 13.86 -50.53
N GLN A 679 9.45 13.89 -49.21
CA GLN A 679 10.34 13.22 -48.29
C GLN A 679 9.57 12.09 -47.61
N VAL A 680 10.08 10.86 -47.66
CA VAL A 680 9.46 9.68 -47.04
C VAL A 680 10.47 9.09 -46.05
N TYR A 681 10.11 9.09 -44.77
CA TYR A 681 10.94 8.67 -43.64
C TYR A 681 10.32 7.46 -42.96
N PRO A 682 11.06 6.43 -42.56
CA PRO A 682 10.51 5.37 -41.72
C PRO A 682 10.09 5.91 -40.33
N ASN A 683 8.87 5.61 -39.90
CA ASN A 683 8.21 6.16 -38.70
C ASN A 683 8.47 5.33 -37.42
N SER A 684 9.72 4.95 -37.13
CA SER A 684 10.07 4.12 -35.98
C SER A 684 10.04 4.85 -34.61
N LEU A 685 9.04 5.70 -34.36
CA LEU A 685 8.88 6.52 -33.15
C LEU A 685 7.40 6.61 -32.70
N ARG A 686 6.93 5.66 -31.87
CA ARG A 686 5.89 5.84 -30.80
C ARG A 686 5.80 4.53 -29.98
N ILE A 687 6.17 4.52 -28.70
CA ILE A 687 5.33 4.76 -27.50
C ILE A 687 4.10 3.85 -27.48
N MET A 688 4.11 2.87 -26.58
CA MET A 688 2.93 2.11 -26.16
C MET A 688 1.85 3.10 -25.70
N SER A 689 0.83 3.33 -26.53
CA SER A 689 -0.41 3.96 -26.12
C SER A 689 -1.22 2.93 -25.36
N ALA A 690 -1.75 3.29 -24.21
CA ALA A 690 -2.66 2.43 -23.48
C ALA A 690 -3.91 2.10 -24.32
N MET A 691 -4.28 0.83 -24.32
CA MET A 691 -5.44 0.33 -25.04
C MET A 691 -6.72 0.78 -24.31
N LEU A 692 -7.54 1.60 -24.98
CA LEU A 692 -8.89 1.90 -24.53
C LEU A 692 -9.81 0.75 -24.93
N VAL A 693 -10.54 0.20 -23.97
CA VAL A 693 -11.48 -0.90 -24.17
C VAL A 693 -12.84 -0.50 -23.61
N SER A 694 -13.92 -1.03 -24.15
CA SER A 694 -15.26 -0.77 -23.59
C SER A 694 -15.51 -1.68 -22.39
N GLY A 695 -16.04 -1.14 -21.29
CA GLY A 695 -16.44 -1.92 -20.12
C GLY A 695 -17.60 -1.30 -19.34
N VAL A 696 -18.23 -2.13 -18.50
CA VAL A 696 -19.31 -1.72 -17.59
C VAL A 696 -18.70 -1.25 -16.28
N VAL A 697 -18.67 0.06 -16.09
CA VAL A 697 -18.00 0.75 -15.00
C VAL A 697 -19.00 1.15 -13.92
N GLN A 698 -18.61 0.98 -12.65
CA GLN A 698 -19.36 1.47 -11.50
C GLN A 698 -19.15 2.97 -11.29
N ARG A 699 -20.26 3.71 -11.15
CA ARG A 699 -20.34 5.13 -10.77
C ARG A 699 -21.34 5.29 -9.63
N GLY A 700 -20.86 5.38 -8.40
CA GLY A 700 -21.68 5.31 -7.20
C GLY A 700 -22.53 4.03 -7.18
N ASN A 701 -23.85 4.20 -7.20
CA ASN A 701 -24.83 3.11 -7.24
C ASN A 701 -25.41 2.86 -8.65
N GLN A 702 -24.68 3.27 -9.70
CA GLN A 702 -25.07 3.06 -11.10
C GLN A 702 -23.96 2.36 -11.88
N LEU A 703 -24.35 1.74 -13.00
CA LEU A 703 -23.45 1.12 -13.97
C LEU A 703 -23.54 1.93 -15.27
N ALA A 704 -22.40 2.16 -15.91
CA ALA A 704 -22.30 2.86 -17.18
C ALA A 704 -21.35 2.13 -18.12
N THR A 705 -21.62 2.15 -19.43
CA THR A 705 -20.64 1.72 -20.42
C THR A 705 -19.67 2.86 -20.67
N GLU A 706 -18.38 2.60 -20.47
CA GLU A 706 -17.34 3.60 -20.66
C GLU A 706 -16.12 3.00 -21.37
N GLN A 707 -15.34 3.87 -22.01
CA GLN A 707 -14.00 3.52 -22.48
C GLN A 707 -13.05 3.59 -21.28
N ILE A 708 -12.38 2.48 -21.03
CA ILE A 708 -11.49 2.27 -19.90
C ILE A 708 -10.08 1.95 -20.41
N GLU A 709 -9.09 2.51 -19.74
CA GLU A 709 -7.69 2.26 -20.03
C GLU A 709 -7.25 1.00 -19.28
N LEU A 710 -6.77 -0.02 -20.00
CA LEU A 710 -6.19 -1.19 -19.36
C LEU A 710 -4.78 -0.87 -18.85
N PRO A 711 -4.37 -1.42 -17.69
CA PRO A 711 -2.98 -1.35 -17.25
C PRO A 711 -2.06 -2.08 -18.25
N SER A 712 -0.76 -1.84 -18.21
CA SER A 712 0.20 -2.63 -19.00
C SER A 712 0.19 -4.10 -18.59
N LEU A 713 0.46 -5.00 -19.54
CA LEU A 713 0.64 -6.42 -19.24
C LEU A 713 1.81 -6.63 -18.28
N GLY A 714 1.55 -7.38 -17.22
CA GLY A 714 2.54 -7.76 -16.21
C GLY A 714 3.08 -9.17 -16.46
N ASP A 715 3.99 -9.61 -15.59
CA ASP A 715 4.53 -10.97 -15.66
C ASP A 715 3.44 -12.03 -15.58
N HIS A 716 3.57 -13.09 -16.38
CA HIS A 716 2.60 -14.18 -16.53
C HIS A 716 1.22 -13.77 -17.05
N HIS A 717 1.01 -12.51 -17.43
CA HIS A 717 -0.27 -12.04 -17.93
C HIS A 717 -0.38 -12.13 -19.45
N VAL A 718 -1.59 -12.47 -19.90
CA VAL A 718 -2.03 -12.35 -21.28
C VAL A 718 -3.21 -11.38 -21.37
N LEU A 719 -3.32 -10.67 -22.49
CA LEU A 719 -4.49 -9.86 -22.83
C LEU A 719 -5.47 -10.72 -23.61
N VAL A 720 -6.73 -10.71 -23.21
CA VAL A 720 -7.78 -11.57 -23.77
C VAL A 720 -8.90 -10.72 -24.31
N LYS A 721 -9.28 -10.92 -25.58
CA LYS A 721 -10.53 -10.40 -26.15
C LYS A 721 -11.68 -11.28 -25.68
N ILE A 722 -12.59 -10.73 -24.88
CA ILE A 722 -13.64 -11.49 -24.20
C ILE A 722 -14.78 -11.82 -25.19
N GLU A 723 -15.19 -13.09 -25.20
CA GLU A 723 -16.37 -13.60 -25.93
C GLU A 723 -17.60 -13.72 -25.00
N GLY A 724 -17.37 -13.97 -23.71
CA GLY A 724 -18.45 -14.11 -22.73
C GLY A 724 -17.95 -13.94 -21.29
N ALA A 725 -18.84 -13.45 -20.44
CA ALA A 725 -18.59 -13.25 -19.01
C ALA A 725 -19.71 -13.90 -18.17
N ALA A 726 -19.43 -14.21 -16.91
CA ALA A 726 -20.43 -14.79 -16.02
C ALA A 726 -20.61 -14.00 -14.71
N PHE A 727 -21.85 -13.99 -14.22
CA PHE A 727 -22.23 -13.27 -13.00
C PHE A 727 -21.97 -14.13 -11.76
N ASN A 728 -21.46 -13.50 -10.71
CA ASN A 728 -21.25 -14.07 -9.38
C ASN A 728 -21.94 -13.23 -8.30
N PRO A 729 -22.41 -13.86 -7.20
CA PRO A 729 -22.90 -13.12 -6.04
C PRO A 729 -21.86 -12.10 -5.49
N THR A 730 -20.56 -12.38 -5.62
CA THR A 730 -19.49 -11.45 -5.23
C THR A 730 -19.50 -10.17 -6.05
N ASP A 731 -19.89 -10.22 -7.33
CA ASP A 731 -19.97 -9.04 -8.21
C ASP A 731 -21.04 -8.08 -7.69
N ARG A 732 -22.22 -8.60 -7.33
CA ARG A 732 -23.29 -7.81 -6.70
C ARG A 732 -22.85 -7.27 -5.34
N LEU A 733 -22.23 -8.10 -4.50
CA LEU A 733 -21.79 -7.66 -3.17
C LEU A 733 -20.75 -6.54 -3.26
N ALA A 734 -19.82 -6.62 -4.23
CA ALA A 734 -18.86 -5.57 -4.50
C ALA A 734 -19.54 -4.27 -4.94
N PHE A 735 -20.55 -4.37 -5.83
CA PHE A 735 -21.35 -3.23 -6.26
C PHE A 735 -22.15 -2.59 -5.12
N ASP A 736 -22.97 -3.38 -4.42
CA ASP A 736 -23.90 -2.92 -3.36
C ASP A 736 -23.19 -2.21 -2.21
N LEU A 737 -21.96 -2.64 -1.93
CA LEU A 737 -21.15 -2.12 -0.83
C LEU A 737 -20.15 -1.06 -1.30
N ASN A 738 -20.19 -0.70 -2.59
CA ASN A 738 -19.23 0.18 -3.26
C ASN A 738 -17.79 -0.18 -2.89
N ALA A 739 -17.47 -1.47 -2.92
CA ALA A 739 -16.28 -2.04 -2.29
C ALA A 739 -14.97 -1.48 -2.88
N PHE A 740 -15.00 -1.13 -4.16
CA PHE A 740 -13.85 -0.62 -4.89
C PHE A 740 -13.97 0.85 -5.28
N GLY A 741 -15.13 1.49 -5.13
CA GLY A 741 -15.36 2.89 -5.53
C GLY A 741 -15.51 3.11 -7.04
N ASP A 742 -15.68 4.37 -7.43
CA ASP A 742 -15.93 4.78 -8.81
C ASP A 742 -14.78 4.42 -9.77
N GLY A 743 -15.11 3.92 -10.95
CA GLY A 743 -14.12 3.50 -11.97
C GLY A 743 -13.74 2.02 -11.87
N ALA A 744 -14.37 1.27 -10.98
CA ALA A 744 -14.23 -0.18 -10.92
C ALA A 744 -15.00 -0.85 -12.06
N VAL A 745 -14.37 -1.83 -12.70
CA VAL A 745 -15.00 -2.75 -13.67
C VAL A 745 -15.16 -4.08 -12.96
N LEU A 746 -16.40 -4.50 -12.72
CA LEU A 746 -16.68 -5.71 -11.94
C LEU A 746 -16.64 -6.98 -12.81
N GLY A 747 -16.97 -8.12 -12.22
CA GLY A 747 -17.03 -9.41 -12.90
C GLY A 747 -15.74 -10.21 -12.72
N CYS A 748 -15.88 -11.46 -12.33
CA CYS A 748 -14.73 -12.34 -12.05
C CYS A 748 -14.46 -13.40 -13.11
N ASP A 749 -15.48 -13.84 -13.86
CA ASP A 749 -15.36 -14.96 -14.78
C ASP A 749 -15.49 -14.50 -16.23
N PHE A 750 -14.55 -14.91 -17.09
CA PHE A 750 -14.66 -14.70 -18.53
C PHE A 750 -14.08 -15.85 -19.36
N VAL A 751 -14.45 -15.86 -20.63
CA VAL A 751 -13.84 -16.67 -21.70
C VAL A 751 -13.53 -15.77 -22.89
N GLY A 752 -12.43 -16.04 -23.58
CA GLY A 752 -12.05 -15.27 -24.76
C GLY A 752 -10.82 -15.81 -25.46
N VAL A 753 -10.31 -15.03 -26.41
CA VAL A 753 -9.12 -15.37 -27.21
C VAL A 753 -7.96 -14.48 -26.79
N VAL A 754 -6.79 -15.09 -26.56
CA VAL A 754 -5.55 -14.37 -26.27
C VAL A 754 -5.14 -13.54 -27.47
N VAL A 755 -4.98 -12.23 -27.29
CA VAL A 755 -4.58 -11.28 -28.36
C VAL A 755 -3.17 -10.71 -28.16
N GLU A 756 -2.66 -10.72 -26.93
CA GLU A 756 -1.30 -10.29 -26.60
C GLU A 756 -0.76 -11.07 -25.40
N THR A 757 0.55 -11.30 -25.33
CA THR A 757 1.22 -12.04 -24.25
C THR A 757 2.40 -11.25 -23.71
N HIS A 758 2.58 -11.20 -22.39
CA HIS A 758 3.85 -10.75 -21.81
C HIS A 758 4.99 -11.73 -22.15
N THR A 759 6.23 -11.26 -22.17
CA THR A 759 7.40 -12.08 -22.56
C THR A 759 7.71 -13.23 -21.61
N SER A 760 7.21 -13.18 -20.37
CA SER A 760 7.33 -14.25 -19.38
C SER A 760 6.26 -15.34 -19.47
N VAL A 761 5.28 -15.19 -20.38
CA VAL A 761 4.24 -16.20 -20.62
C VAL A 761 4.84 -17.42 -21.32
N THR A 762 4.52 -18.62 -20.85
CA THR A 762 5.10 -19.88 -21.35
C THR A 762 4.07 -20.95 -21.72
N ARG A 763 2.85 -20.88 -21.17
CA ARG A 763 1.77 -21.88 -21.31
C ARG A 763 0.75 -21.52 -22.39
N LEU A 764 0.60 -20.22 -22.65
CA LEU A 764 -0.40 -19.67 -23.57
C LEU A 764 0.26 -18.89 -24.70
N ALA A 765 -0.40 -18.84 -25.85
CA ALA A 765 0.01 -18.09 -27.02
C ALA A 765 -1.15 -17.28 -27.60
N VAL A 766 -0.83 -16.24 -28.37
CA VAL A 766 -1.81 -15.48 -29.15
C VAL A 766 -2.62 -16.45 -30.03
N GLY A 767 -3.95 -16.32 -29.97
CA GLY A 767 -4.91 -17.20 -30.64
C GLY A 767 -5.47 -18.32 -29.76
N ASP A 768 -4.89 -18.60 -28.59
CA ASP A 768 -5.46 -19.58 -27.66
C ASP A 768 -6.80 -19.08 -27.11
N ARG A 769 -7.81 -19.97 -27.11
CA ARG A 769 -9.11 -19.71 -26.50
C ARG A 769 -9.13 -20.21 -25.06
N ILE A 770 -9.27 -19.31 -24.09
CA ILE A 770 -9.13 -19.59 -22.66
C ILE A 770 -10.33 -19.12 -21.85
N ALA A 771 -10.58 -19.79 -20.72
CA ALA A 771 -11.43 -19.27 -19.65
C ALA A 771 -10.58 -19.00 -18.41
N ALA A 772 -10.85 -17.90 -17.73
CA ALA A 772 -9.98 -17.34 -16.71
C ALA A 772 -10.76 -16.70 -15.55
N LEU A 773 -10.09 -16.64 -14.41
CA LEU A 773 -10.51 -15.92 -13.21
C LEU A 773 -9.76 -14.60 -13.11
N VAL A 774 -10.48 -13.51 -12.80
CA VAL A 774 -9.93 -12.21 -12.44
C VAL A 774 -10.62 -11.68 -11.17
N TRP A 775 -9.94 -10.89 -10.36
CA TRP A 775 -10.61 -10.15 -9.30
C TRP A 775 -11.15 -8.81 -9.81
N GLY A 776 -12.33 -8.85 -10.43
CA GLY A 776 -12.98 -7.67 -10.99
C GLY A 776 -13.15 -6.54 -9.98
N GLY A 777 -12.56 -5.38 -10.28
CA GLY A 777 -12.69 -4.14 -9.53
C GLY A 777 -11.55 -3.84 -8.56
N GLU A 778 -10.69 -4.81 -8.22
CA GLU A 778 -9.53 -4.58 -7.35
C GLU A 778 -8.57 -3.56 -7.99
N ILE A 779 -8.24 -3.78 -9.26
CA ILE A 779 -7.50 -2.83 -10.09
C ILE A 779 -8.52 -2.03 -10.90
N LYS A 780 -8.43 -0.71 -10.83
CA LYS A 780 -9.32 0.19 -11.58
C LYS A 780 -9.20 -0.09 -13.08
N GLY A 781 -10.35 -0.18 -13.77
CA GLY A 781 -10.39 -0.55 -15.17
C GLY A 781 -10.23 -2.05 -15.47
N LEU A 782 -9.93 -2.92 -14.50
CA LEU A 782 -9.72 -4.35 -14.74
C LEU A 782 -10.87 -5.21 -14.17
N GLY A 783 -11.57 -5.93 -15.04
CA GLY A 783 -12.60 -6.90 -14.66
C GLY A 783 -13.28 -7.54 -15.85
N ALA A 784 -14.00 -8.64 -15.62
CA ALA A 784 -14.61 -9.46 -16.66
C ALA A 784 -15.78 -8.78 -17.40
N TYR A 785 -16.38 -7.74 -16.82
CA TYR A 785 -17.42 -6.94 -17.48
C TYR A 785 -16.80 -5.91 -18.43
N SER A 786 -15.97 -6.38 -19.34
CA SER A 786 -15.26 -5.59 -20.35
C SER A 786 -15.15 -6.35 -21.67
N THR A 787 -14.75 -5.64 -22.72
CA THR A 787 -14.43 -6.24 -24.02
C THR A 787 -13.07 -6.92 -24.04
N HIS A 788 -12.15 -6.51 -23.16
CA HIS A 788 -10.84 -7.14 -22.99
C HIS A 788 -10.42 -7.09 -21.52
N CYS A 789 -9.75 -8.14 -21.06
CA CYS A 789 -9.24 -8.22 -19.69
C CYS A 789 -7.89 -8.96 -19.67
N HIS A 790 -7.10 -8.72 -18.63
CA HIS A 790 -5.92 -9.53 -18.35
C HIS A 790 -6.31 -10.86 -17.72
N ALA A 791 -5.55 -11.89 -18.03
CA ALA A 791 -5.59 -13.20 -17.38
C ALA A 791 -4.18 -13.61 -16.98
N ASP A 792 -4.02 -14.23 -15.80
CA ASP A 792 -2.78 -14.93 -15.43
C ASP A 792 -2.81 -16.34 -16.05
N GLU A 793 -1.78 -16.67 -16.83
CA GLU A 793 -1.68 -17.93 -17.57
C GLU A 793 -1.76 -19.19 -16.67
N ARG A 794 -1.41 -19.04 -15.38
CA ARG A 794 -1.32 -20.13 -14.41
C ARG A 794 -2.67 -20.49 -13.80
N ILE A 795 -3.60 -19.54 -13.77
CA ILE A 795 -4.99 -19.70 -13.29
C ILE A 795 -5.99 -19.46 -14.43
N SER A 796 -5.61 -19.94 -15.61
CA SER A 796 -6.40 -19.95 -16.83
C SER A 796 -6.29 -21.33 -17.48
N PHE A 797 -7.36 -21.77 -18.16
CA PHE A 797 -7.36 -23.05 -18.86
C PHE A 797 -7.82 -22.89 -20.32
N LYS A 798 -7.23 -23.67 -21.22
CA LYS A 798 -7.67 -23.75 -22.62
C LYS A 798 -9.03 -24.43 -22.69
N VAL A 799 -9.98 -23.78 -23.35
CA VAL A 799 -11.36 -24.27 -23.43
C VAL A 799 -11.43 -25.40 -24.46
N PRO A 800 -11.96 -26.59 -24.12
CA PRO A 800 -12.17 -27.64 -25.11
C PRO A 800 -13.16 -27.20 -26.21
N ASP A 801 -12.90 -27.58 -27.46
CA ASP A 801 -13.64 -27.11 -28.65
C ASP A 801 -15.15 -27.33 -28.58
N ASN A 802 -15.60 -28.34 -27.83
CA ASN A 802 -17.01 -28.67 -27.67
C ASN A 802 -17.76 -27.79 -26.64
N PHE A 803 -17.10 -26.82 -26.01
CA PHE A 803 -17.73 -25.94 -25.01
C PHE A 803 -18.12 -24.58 -25.58
N SER A 804 -19.38 -24.21 -25.38
CA SER A 804 -19.88 -22.87 -25.66
C SER A 804 -19.20 -21.83 -24.77
N HIS A 805 -19.15 -20.57 -25.21
CA HIS A 805 -18.61 -19.47 -24.39
C HIS A 805 -19.32 -19.38 -23.02
N SER A 806 -20.66 -19.49 -22.99
CA SER A 806 -21.44 -19.38 -21.75
C SER A 806 -21.15 -20.52 -20.78
N SER A 807 -20.96 -21.74 -21.29
CA SER A 807 -20.56 -22.87 -20.46
C SER A 807 -19.15 -22.70 -19.91
N ALA A 808 -18.19 -22.24 -20.72
CA ALA A 808 -16.80 -22.07 -20.32
C ALA A 808 -16.62 -20.99 -19.25
N CYS A 809 -17.23 -19.81 -19.43
CA CYS A 809 -17.15 -18.73 -18.43
C CYS A 809 -17.91 -19.05 -17.13
N SER A 810 -18.72 -20.11 -17.06
CA SER A 810 -19.43 -20.47 -15.83
C SER A 810 -18.56 -21.16 -14.76
N ILE A 811 -17.32 -21.51 -15.12
CA ILE A 811 -16.45 -22.45 -14.39
C ILE A 811 -15.47 -21.75 -13.42
N PRO A 812 -14.66 -20.74 -13.83
CA PRO A 812 -13.43 -20.36 -13.14
C PRO A 812 -13.57 -20.10 -11.63
N LEU A 813 -14.37 -19.10 -11.22
CA LEU A 813 -14.53 -18.73 -9.81
C LEU A 813 -15.17 -19.86 -9.00
N ALA A 814 -16.24 -20.46 -9.52
CA ALA A 814 -17.02 -21.42 -8.74
C ALA A 814 -16.29 -22.76 -8.54
N ALA A 815 -15.61 -23.25 -9.58
CA ALA A 815 -14.77 -24.43 -9.48
C ALA A 815 -13.58 -24.19 -8.56
N ASN A 816 -12.90 -23.03 -8.67
CA ASN A 816 -11.76 -22.73 -7.81
C ASN A 816 -12.16 -22.52 -6.34
N THR A 817 -13.31 -21.88 -6.09
CA THR A 817 -13.86 -21.74 -4.73
C THR A 817 -14.15 -23.10 -4.11
N ALA A 818 -14.77 -24.02 -4.87
CA ALA A 818 -15.05 -25.37 -4.40
C ALA A 818 -13.75 -26.15 -4.12
N TRP A 819 -12.77 -26.05 -5.01
CA TRP A 819 -11.49 -26.73 -4.87
C TRP A 819 -10.71 -26.27 -3.64
N LEU A 820 -10.57 -24.96 -3.45
CA LEU A 820 -9.91 -24.38 -2.27
C LEU A 820 -10.65 -24.73 -0.98
N ALA A 821 -11.99 -24.63 -0.97
CA ALA A 821 -12.78 -24.97 0.21
C ALA A 821 -12.59 -26.44 0.64
N LEU A 822 -12.56 -27.36 -0.32
CA LEU A 822 -12.38 -28.79 -0.05
C LEU A 822 -10.95 -29.12 0.37
N PHE A 823 -9.93 -28.56 -0.29
CA PHE A 823 -8.57 -29.11 -0.21
C PHE A 823 -7.52 -28.18 0.41
N SER A 824 -7.77 -26.87 0.53
CA SER A 824 -6.81 -25.97 1.18
C SER A 824 -6.65 -26.32 2.66
N HIS A 825 -5.40 -26.26 3.15
CA HIS A 825 -5.06 -26.48 4.56
C HIS A 825 -5.76 -25.48 5.49
N GLY A 826 -6.10 -24.29 5.00
CA GLY A 826 -6.84 -23.27 5.76
C GLY A 826 -8.36 -23.51 5.81
N CYS A 827 -8.90 -24.39 4.96
CA CYS A 827 -10.33 -24.63 4.78
C CYS A 827 -10.77 -25.98 5.41
N LEU A 828 -11.32 -26.92 4.63
CA LEU A 828 -11.69 -28.26 5.11
C LEU A 828 -10.52 -29.24 5.14
N ALA A 829 -9.49 -29.02 4.33
CA ALA A 829 -8.31 -29.87 4.24
C ALA A 829 -8.64 -31.36 4.05
N LEU A 830 -9.59 -31.68 3.16
CA LEU A 830 -9.98 -33.05 2.89
C LEU A 830 -8.83 -33.85 2.27
N ASP A 831 -8.70 -35.11 2.68
CA ASP A 831 -7.74 -36.03 2.08
C ASP A 831 -8.00 -36.18 0.58
N ARG A 832 -6.92 -36.32 -0.20
CA ARG A 832 -7.00 -36.50 -1.66
C ARG A 832 -6.67 -37.94 -2.07
N GLU A 833 -5.89 -38.65 -1.27
CA GLU A 833 -5.42 -40.02 -1.51
C GLU A 833 -6.49 -41.11 -1.30
N PRO A 834 -6.63 -42.12 -2.19
CA PRO A 834 -7.67 -43.14 -2.06
C PRO A 834 -7.52 -43.96 -0.77
N THR A 835 -8.51 -43.90 0.13
CA THR A 835 -8.56 -44.70 1.37
C THR A 835 -9.91 -45.42 1.48
N ALA A 836 -9.94 -46.56 2.19
CA ALA A 836 -11.10 -47.46 2.21
C ALA A 836 -12.35 -46.92 2.94
N LYS A 837 -12.24 -45.83 3.71
CA LYS A 837 -13.37 -45.23 4.44
C LYS A 837 -13.14 -43.73 4.66
N ARG A 838 -13.90 -42.89 3.95
CA ARG A 838 -13.85 -41.42 4.09
C ARG A 838 -15.08 -40.90 4.84
N PRO A 839 -14.91 -39.94 5.76
CA PRO A 839 -16.06 -39.33 6.43
C PRO A 839 -16.95 -38.60 5.40
N PRO A 840 -18.28 -38.66 5.58
CA PRO A 840 -19.20 -37.92 4.73
C PRO A 840 -18.99 -36.41 4.88
N ILE A 841 -19.30 -35.67 3.83
CA ILE A 841 -19.32 -34.20 3.80
C ILE A 841 -20.73 -33.71 3.53
N LEU A 842 -21.14 -32.68 4.26
CA LEU A 842 -22.36 -31.93 4.02
C LEU A 842 -22.05 -30.69 3.20
N ILE A 843 -22.60 -30.58 2.01
CA ILE A 843 -22.55 -29.36 1.19
C ILE A 843 -23.89 -28.67 1.32
N TRP A 844 -23.96 -27.60 2.11
CA TRP A 844 -25.19 -26.83 2.28
C TRP A 844 -25.40 -25.92 1.07
N GLY A 845 -26.54 -26.04 0.38
CA GLY A 845 -26.83 -25.30 -0.84
C GLY A 845 -26.29 -25.92 -2.14
N GLY A 846 -26.42 -27.24 -2.32
CA GLY A 846 -25.86 -27.99 -3.45
C GLY A 846 -26.32 -27.58 -4.85
N SER A 847 -27.40 -26.81 -4.97
CA SER A 847 -27.86 -26.25 -6.26
C SER A 847 -27.25 -24.88 -6.59
N SER A 848 -26.38 -24.34 -5.72
CA SER A 848 -25.55 -23.18 -6.06
C SER A 848 -24.43 -23.61 -7.02
N THR A 849 -23.85 -22.70 -7.80
CA THR A 849 -22.75 -23.04 -8.72
C THR A 849 -21.54 -23.62 -7.97
N VAL A 850 -21.17 -23.01 -6.82
CA VAL A 850 -20.08 -23.51 -5.96
C VAL A 850 -20.42 -24.87 -5.39
N GLY A 851 -21.64 -25.05 -4.85
CA GLY A 851 -22.11 -26.32 -4.30
C GLY A 851 -22.13 -27.43 -5.34
N TYR A 852 -22.54 -27.13 -6.57
CA TYR A 852 -22.59 -28.08 -7.67
C TYR A 852 -21.19 -28.60 -8.06
N PHE A 853 -20.18 -27.73 -8.12
CA PHE A 853 -18.79 -28.16 -8.32
C PHE A 853 -18.23 -28.90 -7.11
N ALA A 854 -18.55 -28.45 -5.89
CA ALA A 854 -18.08 -29.11 -4.67
C ALA A 854 -18.61 -30.54 -4.54
N ILE A 855 -19.87 -30.81 -4.92
CA ILE A 855 -20.43 -32.17 -4.93
C ILE A 855 -19.65 -33.06 -5.89
N GLN A 856 -19.40 -32.59 -7.12
CA GLN A 856 -18.67 -33.35 -8.13
C GLN A 856 -17.23 -33.64 -7.69
N MET A 857 -16.51 -32.63 -7.21
CA MET A 857 -15.12 -32.76 -6.77
C MET A 857 -14.97 -33.67 -5.54
N ALA A 858 -15.85 -33.53 -4.55
CA ALA A 858 -15.87 -34.41 -3.39
C ALA A 858 -16.18 -35.86 -3.78
N ARG A 859 -17.11 -36.06 -4.74
CA ARG A 859 -17.45 -37.38 -5.27
C ARG A 859 -16.32 -38.00 -6.08
N LEU A 860 -15.62 -37.22 -6.90
CA LEU A 860 -14.44 -37.66 -7.65
C LEU A 860 -13.33 -38.15 -6.73
N HIS A 861 -13.20 -37.54 -5.54
CA HIS A 861 -12.28 -37.97 -4.50
C HIS A 861 -12.91 -39.01 -3.55
N GLY A 862 -14.05 -39.62 -3.89
CA GLY A 862 -14.58 -40.76 -3.15
C GLY A 862 -15.28 -40.44 -1.82
N HIS A 863 -15.62 -39.18 -1.55
CA HIS A 863 -16.46 -38.85 -0.39
C HIS A 863 -17.92 -39.23 -0.63
N VAL A 864 -18.60 -39.60 0.46
CA VAL A 864 -20.07 -39.62 0.51
C VAL A 864 -20.56 -38.19 0.70
N VAL A 865 -21.39 -37.72 -0.23
CA VAL A 865 -21.84 -36.33 -0.23
C VAL A 865 -23.30 -36.25 0.16
N VAL A 866 -23.57 -35.54 1.26
CA VAL A 866 -24.91 -35.12 1.65
C VAL A 866 -25.08 -33.66 1.26
N THR A 867 -26.25 -33.27 0.78
CA THR A 867 -26.48 -31.87 0.40
C THR A 867 -27.91 -31.42 0.64
N THR A 868 -28.10 -30.11 0.67
CA THR A 868 -29.41 -29.47 0.77
C THR A 868 -29.66 -28.56 -0.41
N CYS A 869 -30.89 -28.56 -0.94
CA CYS A 869 -31.36 -27.62 -1.96
C CYS A 869 -32.89 -27.60 -1.99
N SER A 870 -33.52 -26.75 -2.81
CA SER A 870 -34.98 -26.79 -2.97
C SER A 870 -35.39 -28.08 -3.69
N PRO A 871 -36.57 -28.68 -3.42
CA PRO A 871 -37.01 -29.94 -4.02
C PRO A 871 -36.92 -30.01 -5.55
N ARG A 872 -37.20 -28.89 -6.24
CA ARG A 872 -37.08 -28.79 -7.70
C ARG A 872 -35.68 -29.09 -8.26
N ASN A 873 -34.63 -28.95 -7.42
CA ASN A 873 -33.23 -29.14 -7.81
C ASN A 873 -32.65 -30.48 -7.32
N PHE A 874 -33.45 -31.37 -6.75
CA PHE A 874 -32.93 -32.65 -6.22
C PHE A 874 -32.25 -33.50 -7.30
N GLU A 875 -32.84 -33.58 -8.48
CA GLU A 875 -32.23 -34.30 -9.62
C GLU A 875 -30.96 -33.64 -10.14
N LEU A 876 -30.81 -32.32 -9.99
CA LEU A 876 -29.57 -31.62 -10.33
C LEU A 876 -28.46 -32.04 -9.34
N ALA A 877 -28.74 -32.00 -8.04
CA ALA A 877 -27.79 -32.40 -7.01
C ALA A 877 -27.40 -33.88 -7.09
N ARG A 878 -28.35 -34.78 -7.39
CA ARG A 878 -28.07 -36.21 -7.61
C ARG A 878 -27.18 -36.43 -8.83
N ARG A 879 -27.44 -35.72 -9.94
CA ARG A 879 -26.60 -35.77 -11.15
C ARG A 879 -25.18 -35.26 -10.90
N ALA A 880 -25.01 -34.28 -10.00
CA ALA A 880 -23.68 -33.84 -9.57
C ALA A 880 -22.92 -34.91 -8.77
N GLY A 881 -23.61 -35.91 -8.23
CA GLY A 881 -23.01 -36.99 -7.42
C GLY A 881 -23.41 -37.01 -5.95
N ALA A 882 -24.41 -36.21 -5.53
CA ALA A 882 -24.89 -36.25 -4.16
C ALA A 882 -25.55 -37.59 -3.84
N THR A 883 -25.14 -38.22 -2.74
CA THR A 883 -25.69 -39.50 -2.25
C THR A 883 -27.03 -39.29 -1.56
N HIS A 884 -27.13 -38.23 -0.76
CA HIS A 884 -28.35 -37.84 -0.07
C HIS A 884 -28.66 -36.37 -0.33
N VAL A 885 -29.93 -36.07 -0.62
CA VAL A 885 -30.39 -34.71 -0.91
C VAL A 885 -31.63 -34.41 -0.08
N PHE A 886 -31.61 -33.31 0.64
CA PHE A 886 -32.69 -32.87 1.52
C PHE A 886 -33.18 -31.46 1.19
N ASP A 887 -34.42 -31.16 1.56
CA ASP A 887 -34.97 -29.80 1.48
C ASP A 887 -34.43 -29.00 2.67
N TYR A 888 -33.77 -27.87 2.42
CA TYR A 888 -33.28 -27.01 3.50
C TYR A 888 -34.41 -26.32 4.28
N ASN A 889 -35.64 -26.28 3.75
CA ASN A 889 -36.80 -25.73 4.45
C ASN A 889 -37.51 -26.74 5.35
N ASP A 890 -37.12 -28.02 5.29
CA ASP A 890 -37.71 -29.06 6.12
C ASP A 890 -37.28 -28.82 7.59
N PRO A 891 -38.23 -28.64 8.52
CA PRO A 891 -37.89 -28.37 9.93
C PRO A 891 -37.12 -29.54 10.58
N GLU A 892 -37.18 -30.74 10.00
CA GLU A 892 -36.44 -31.92 10.46
C GLU A 892 -35.17 -32.18 9.63
N VAL A 893 -34.74 -31.24 8.78
CA VAL A 893 -33.61 -31.44 7.86
C VAL A 893 -32.34 -31.90 8.57
N THR A 894 -32.01 -31.30 9.72
CA THR A 894 -30.80 -31.63 10.48
C THR A 894 -30.87 -33.05 11.07
N ALA A 895 -32.05 -33.46 11.55
CA ALA A 895 -32.29 -34.82 12.04
C ALA A 895 -32.19 -35.85 10.90
N LYS A 896 -32.73 -35.53 9.72
CA LYS A 896 -32.65 -36.39 8.53
C LYS A 896 -31.22 -36.53 8.02
N ILE A 897 -30.44 -35.44 8.02
CA ILE A 897 -29.02 -35.47 7.69
C ILE A 897 -28.25 -36.35 8.69
N ARG A 898 -28.47 -36.18 10.00
CA ARG A 898 -27.84 -37.02 11.04
C ARG A 898 -28.13 -38.51 10.83
N SER A 899 -29.36 -38.85 10.49
CA SER A 899 -29.74 -40.24 10.21
C SER A 899 -29.06 -40.80 8.96
N ALA A 900 -28.82 -39.98 7.94
CA ALA A 900 -28.20 -40.41 6.69
C ALA A 900 -26.66 -40.44 6.74
N ALA A 901 -26.06 -39.54 7.52
CA ALA A 901 -24.62 -39.42 7.70
C ALA A 901 -24.28 -39.32 9.20
N PRO A 902 -24.40 -40.43 9.94
CA PRO A 902 -24.14 -40.44 11.38
C PRO A 902 -22.69 -40.14 11.72
N ASP A 903 -21.75 -40.25 10.77
CA ASP A 903 -20.31 -39.96 10.92
C ASP A 903 -19.89 -38.59 10.33
N LEU A 904 -20.84 -37.66 10.11
CA LEU A 904 -20.57 -36.34 9.53
C LEU A 904 -19.60 -35.50 10.38
N ALA A 905 -18.51 -35.06 9.75
CA ALA A 905 -17.48 -34.21 10.38
C ALA A 905 -17.16 -32.92 9.60
N HIS A 906 -17.50 -32.87 8.31
CA HIS A 906 -17.17 -31.73 7.44
C HIS A 906 -18.43 -31.09 6.86
N VAL A 907 -18.51 -29.77 6.96
CA VAL A 907 -19.61 -28.97 6.40
C VAL A 907 -19.03 -27.88 5.51
N PHE A 908 -19.53 -27.77 4.28
CA PHE A 908 -19.26 -26.64 3.40
C PHE A 908 -20.55 -25.85 3.19
N ASP A 909 -20.65 -24.65 3.76
CA ASP A 909 -21.76 -23.73 3.53
C ASP A 909 -21.49 -22.85 2.31
N THR A 910 -22.19 -23.13 1.21
CA THR A 910 -22.07 -22.40 -0.05
C THR A 910 -23.06 -21.24 -0.19
N ILE A 911 -23.87 -20.97 0.84
CA ILE A 911 -24.88 -19.92 0.88
C ILE A 911 -24.45 -18.78 1.82
N GLY A 912 -23.96 -19.14 3.01
CA GLY A 912 -23.45 -18.19 4.00
C GLY A 912 -24.46 -17.14 4.45
N SER A 913 -25.75 -17.49 4.49
CA SER A 913 -26.79 -16.63 5.07
C SER A 913 -26.61 -16.50 6.58
N ALA A 914 -27.38 -15.61 7.23
CA ALA A 914 -27.34 -15.42 8.68
C ALA A 914 -27.56 -16.71 9.51
N THR A 915 -28.26 -17.71 8.94
CA THR A 915 -28.62 -18.94 9.65
C THR A 915 -28.04 -20.21 9.05
N SER A 916 -27.69 -20.23 7.76
CA SER A 916 -27.32 -21.47 7.05
C SER A 916 -26.15 -22.21 7.69
N SER A 917 -25.09 -21.50 8.08
CA SER A 917 -23.91 -22.11 8.70
C SER A 917 -24.24 -22.76 10.04
N ALA A 918 -25.01 -22.07 10.89
CA ALA A 918 -25.43 -22.60 12.19
C ALA A 918 -26.33 -23.84 12.02
N THR A 919 -27.38 -23.72 11.19
CA THR A 919 -28.30 -24.83 10.91
C THR A 919 -27.59 -26.04 10.30
N ALA A 920 -26.66 -25.83 9.36
CA ALA A 920 -25.89 -26.92 8.76
C ALA A 920 -25.04 -27.67 9.82
N CYS A 921 -24.45 -26.94 10.75
CA CYS A 921 -23.59 -27.50 11.80
C CYS A 921 -24.35 -28.24 12.91
N GLU A 922 -25.65 -27.98 13.11
CA GLU A 922 -26.49 -28.81 14.00
C GLU A 922 -26.53 -30.28 13.56
N ALA A 923 -26.26 -30.57 12.28
CA ALA A 923 -26.19 -31.93 11.77
C ALA A 923 -24.94 -32.72 12.22
N ILE A 924 -23.94 -32.06 12.83
CA ILE A 924 -22.73 -32.73 13.35
C ILE A 924 -22.99 -33.42 14.70
N ASP A 925 -24.11 -33.12 15.37
CA ASP A 925 -24.57 -33.79 16.60
C ASP A 925 -23.58 -33.71 17.78
N GLY A 926 -23.07 -32.50 18.06
CA GLY A 926 -22.19 -32.24 19.22
C GLY A 926 -20.76 -32.80 19.13
N ARG A 927 -20.40 -33.48 18.03
CA ARG A 927 -19.03 -33.99 17.79
C ARG A 927 -18.11 -32.89 17.27
N PRO A 928 -16.78 -33.03 17.43
CA PRO A 928 -15.83 -32.15 16.76
C PRO A 928 -16.02 -32.20 15.24
N GLY A 929 -16.05 -31.04 14.60
CA GLY A 929 -16.16 -30.95 13.14
C GLY A 929 -15.53 -29.69 12.59
N VAL A 930 -15.53 -29.55 11.26
CA VAL A 930 -15.01 -28.38 10.56
C VAL A 930 -16.10 -27.85 9.62
N LEU A 931 -16.36 -26.55 9.72
CA LEU A 931 -17.19 -25.79 8.80
C LEU A 931 -16.29 -24.91 7.96
N CYS A 932 -16.43 -24.96 6.63
CA CYS A 932 -15.96 -23.91 5.73
C CYS A 932 -17.16 -23.11 5.23
N THR A 933 -17.09 -21.78 5.26
CA THR A 933 -18.12 -20.89 4.70
C THR A 933 -17.57 -20.07 3.54
N VAL A 934 -18.42 -19.77 2.54
CA VAL A 934 -18.08 -18.84 1.44
C VAL A 934 -18.11 -17.37 1.85
N ARG A 935 -18.32 -17.05 3.14
CA ARG A 935 -18.34 -15.68 3.66
C ARG A 935 -16.94 -15.26 4.13
N PRO A 936 -16.30 -14.28 3.47
CA PRO A 936 -14.99 -13.80 3.88
C PRO A 936 -15.00 -13.30 5.33
N GLY A 937 -13.92 -13.59 6.07
CA GLY A 937 -13.79 -13.20 7.48
C GLY A 937 -14.77 -13.92 8.41
N LYS A 938 -15.31 -15.07 7.99
CA LYS A 938 -16.25 -15.91 8.77
C LYS A 938 -17.52 -15.15 9.15
N ALA A 939 -17.98 -14.23 8.30
CA ALA A 939 -19.22 -13.52 8.55
C ALA A 939 -20.41 -14.48 8.62
N ASN A 940 -21.41 -14.16 9.45
CA ASN A 940 -22.64 -14.95 9.67
C ASN A 940 -22.45 -16.33 10.33
N THR A 941 -21.35 -16.55 11.06
CA THR A 941 -21.10 -17.83 11.77
C THR A 941 -21.15 -17.73 13.30
N GLY A 942 -21.70 -16.65 13.86
CA GLY A 942 -21.73 -16.41 15.31
C GLY A 942 -22.49 -17.46 16.12
N ASP A 943 -23.51 -18.07 15.52
CA ASP A 943 -24.37 -19.09 16.15
C ASP A 943 -23.93 -20.54 15.83
N VAL A 944 -22.75 -20.73 15.22
CA VAL A 944 -22.21 -22.06 14.96
C VAL A 944 -21.81 -22.72 16.28
N PRO A 945 -22.14 -24.01 16.51
CA PRO A 945 -21.76 -24.72 17.72
C PRO A 945 -20.24 -24.66 18.01
N GLN A 946 -19.86 -24.42 19.26
CA GLN A 946 -18.45 -24.21 19.67
C GLN A 946 -17.53 -25.41 19.39
N ASN A 947 -18.09 -26.62 19.31
CA ASN A 947 -17.37 -27.84 18.95
C ASN A 947 -17.01 -27.92 17.45
N VAL A 948 -17.46 -26.98 16.63
CA VAL A 948 -17.17 -26.94 15.19
C VAL A 948 -16.16 -25.83 14.90
N LYS A 949 -15.01 -26.20 14.35
CA LYS A 949 -13.99 -25.25 13.88
C LYS A 949 -14.50 -24.52 12.65
N VAL A 950 -14.64 -23.19 12.74
CA VAL A 950 -15.07 -22.36 11.61
C VAL A 950 -13.87 -21.86 10.81
N THR A 951 -13.87 -22.16 9.51
CA THR A 951 -12.98 -21.66 8.47
C THR A 951 -13.79 -20.96 7.37
N ASP A 952 -13.12 -20.19 6.54
CA ASP A 952 -13.72 -19.50 5.40
C ASP A 952 -12.85 -19.67 4.15
N VAL A 953 -13.49 -19.74 2.99
CA VAL A 953 -12.79 -19.77 1.70
C VAL A 953 -12.82 -18.38 1.09
N PHE A 954 -11.64 -17.89 0.67
CA PHE A 954 -11.50 -16.64 -0.06
C PHE A 954 -10.80 -16.91 -1.39
N VAL A 955 -11.57 -17.08 -2.46
CA VAL A 955 -11.07 -17.57 -3.77
C VAL A 955 -9.93 -16.74 -4.36
N PHE A 956 -9.82 -15.46 -4.01
CA PHE A 956 -8.77 -14.58 -4.52
C PHE A 956 -7.39 -14.86 -3.89
N THR A 957 -7.28 -15.72 -2.85
CA THR A 957 -5.97 -16.27 -2.46
C THR A 957 -5.30 -17.12 -3.56
N ALA A 958 -6.03 -17.43 -4.65
CA ALA A 958 -5.50 -18.04 -5.85
C ALA A 958 -4.51 -17.16 -6.62
N PHE A 959 -4.48 -15.85 -6.39
CA PHE A 959 -3.49 -14.96 -7.00
C PHE A 959 -2.27 -14.81 -6.08
N PRO A 960 -1.03 -14.77 -6.62
CA PRO A 960 0.19 -14.70 -5.82
C PRO A 960 0.49 -13.26 -5.35
N THR A 961 -0.54 -12.56 -4.87
CA THR A 961 -0.50 -11.15 -4.48
C THR A 961 -1.21 -10.93 -3.14
N PRO A 962 -0.77 -9.95 -2.33
CA PRO A 962 -1.47 -9.62 -1.11
C PRO A 962 -2.76 -8.87 -1.46
N HIS A 963 -3.84 -9.22 -0.78
CA HIS A 963 -5.16 -8.69 -1.05
C HIS A 963 -5.69 -7.93 0.17
N SER A 964 -6.39 -6.82 -0.08
CA SER A 964 -7.09 -6.10 0.98
C SER A 964 -8.51 -5.80 0.57
N TYR A 965 -9.45 -6.04 1.49
CA TYR A 965 -10.85 -5.70 1.30
C TYR A 965 -11.21 -4.58 2.28
N ARG A 966 -11.57 -3.41 1.73
CA ARG A 966 -11.97 -2.20 2.47
C ARG A 966 -10.95 -1.65 3.48
N GLY A 967 -9.66 -1.98 3.32
CA GLY A 967 -8.61 -1.60 4.27
C GLY A 967 -8.80 -2.17 5.69
N ALA A 968 -9.75 -3.09 5.88
CA ALA A 968 -10.11 -3.66 7.18
C ALA A 968 -9.77 -5.16 7.27
N ALA A 969 -9.95 -5.90 6.17
CA ALA A 969 -9.53 -7.30 6.08
C ALA A 969 -8.36 -7.42 5.09
N HIS A 970 -7.32 -8.13 5.49
CA HIS A 970 -6.09 -8.31 4.72
C HIS A 970 -5.76 -9.79 4.61
N TRP A 971 -5.57 -10.26 3.39
CA TRP A 971 -5.10 -11.61 3.10
C TRP A 971 -3.68 -11.49 2.56
N PRO A 972 -2.67 -12.03 3.27
CA PRO A 972 -1.31 -12.07 2.74
C PRO A 972 -1.22 -13.00 1.52
N ILE A 973 -0.10 -12.93 0.80
CA ILE A 973 0.20 -13.87 -0.28
C ILE A 973 0.11 -15.30 0.28
N ASN A 974 -0.70 -16.16 -0.37
CA ASN A 974 -0.85 -17.57 -0.02
C ASN A 974 -0.43 -18.46 -1.20
N MET A 975 0.86 -18.72 -1.31
CA MET A 975 1.41 -19.58 -2.37
C MET A 975 0.82 -20.99 -2.38
N PRO A 976 0.57 -21.67 -1.23
CA PRO A 976 -0.13 -22.95 -1.23
C PRO A 976 -1.51 -22.92 -1.91
N ASP A 977 -2.33 -21.88 -1.69
CA ASP A 977 -3.62 -21.73 -2.37
C ASP A 977 -3.45 -21.43 -3.86
N HIS A 978 -2.45 -20.63 -4.23
CA HIS A 978 -2.08 -20.39 -5.63
C HIS A 978 -1.69 -21.69 -6.33
N GLU A 979 -0.76 -22.47 -5.78
CA GLU A 979 -0.30 -23.76 -6.32
C GLU A 979 -1.46 -24.76 -6.45
N LEU A 980 -2.34 -24.83 -5.44
CA LEU A 980 -3.52 -25.67 -5.47
C LEU A 980 -4.51 -25.24 -6.57
N SER A 981 -4.62 -23.93 -6.82
CA SER A 981 -5.42 -23.39 -7.93
C SER A 981 -4.79 -23.72 -9.28
N VAL A 982 -3.47 -23.52 -9.46
CA VAL A 982 -2.75 -23.88 -10.69
C VAL A 982 -2.97 -25.35 -11.03
N GLU A 983 -2.91 -26.22 -10.01
CA GLU A 983 -3.15 -27.65 -10.17
C GLU A 983 -4.57 -27.96 -10.70
N LEU A 984 -5.59 -27.24 -10.21
CA LEU A 984 -6.96 -27.37 -10.72
C LEU A 984 -7.02 -26.92 -12.19
N TYR A 985 -6.49 -25.74 -12.51
CA TYR A 985 -6.55 -25.18 -13.87
C TYR A 985 -5.83 -26.06 -14.90
N ASP A 986 -4.76 -26.75 -14.50
CA ASP A 986 -4.08 -27.75 -15.33
C ASP A 986 -4.95 -28.99 -15.60
N GLN A 987 -5.79 -29.38 -14.64
CA GLN A 987 -6.67 -30.55 -14.76
C GLN A 987 -7.98 -30.24 -15.49
N LEU A 988 -8.47 -28.99 -15.42
CA LEU A 988 -9.79 -28.59 -15.94
C LEU A 988 -10.02 -28.99 -17.41
N PRO A 989 -9.11 -28.75 -18.38
CA PRO A 989 -9.34 -29.15 -19.77
C PRO A 989 -9.67 -30.65 -19.91
N THR A 990 -8.92 -31.50 -19.21
CA THR A 990 -9.09 -32.95 -19.23
C THR A 990 -10.35 -33.38 -18.50
N LEU A 991 -10.61 -32.84 -17.30
CA LEU A 991 -11.81 -33.18 -16.51
C LEU A 991 -13.11 -32.80 -17.24
N LEU A 992 -13.10 -31.68 -17.96
CA LEU A 992 -14.22 -31.22 -18.78
C LEU A 992 -14.39 -32.06 -20.05
N ALA A 993 -13.30 -32.35 -20.76
CA ALA A 993 -13.32 -33.17 -21.98
C ALA A 993 -13.80 -34.60 -21.70
N ASP A 994 -13.37 -35.19 -20.57
CA ASP A 994 -13.77 -36.53 -20.13
C ASP A 994 -15.20 -36.58 -19.56
N GLY A 995 -15.86 -35.42 -19.36
CA GLY A 995 -17.16 -35.33 -18.70
C GLY A 995 -17.14 -35.71 -17.21
N LYS A 996 -15.96 -35.72 -16.58
CA LYS A 996 -15.78 -35.97 -15.13
C LYS A 996 -16.21 -34.76 -14.31
N LEU A 997 -16.06 -33.56 -14.87
CA LEU A 997 -16.60 -32.34 -14.34
C LEU A 997 -17.53 -31.72 -15.39
N VAL A 998 -18.75 -31.38 -14.99
CA VAL A 998 -19.77 -30.80 -15.87
C VAL A 998 -20.18 -29.45 -15.28
N PRO A 999 -20.18 -28.35 -16.06
CA PRO A 999 -20.70 -27.07 -15.59
C PRO A 999 -22.22 -27.13 -15.38
N PRO A 1000 -22.79 -26.27 -14.52
CA PRO A 1000 -24.24 -26.19 -14.38
C PRO A 1000 -24.91 -25.64 -15.66
N ALA A 1001 -26.24 -25.71 -15.71
CA ALA A 1001 -27.00 -25.05 -16.76
C ALA A 1001 -26.72 -23.54 -16.76
N VAL A 1002 -26.72 -22.92 -17.93
CA VAL A 1002 -26.44 -21.49 -18.10
C VAL A 1002 -27.65 -20.78 -18.66
N LYS A 1003 -27.93 -19.59 -18.13
CA LYS A 1003 -28.93 -18.66 -18.66
C LYS A 1003 -28.23 -17.41 -19.13
N VAL A 1004 -28.31 -17.15 -20.43
CA VAL A 1004 -27.76 -15.92 -21.01
C VAL A 1004 -28.77 -14.80 -20.78
N VAL A 1005 -28.39 -13.81 -19.96
CA VAL A 1005 -29.25 -12.67 -19.60
C VAL A 1005 -29.40 -11.74 -20.81
N GLY A 1006 -28.31 -11.50 -21.54
CA GLY A 1006 -28.28 -10.64 -22.71
C GLY A 1006 -26.85 -10.36 -23.17
N GLU A 1007 -26.71 -9.31 -23.97
CA GLU A 1007 -25.40 -8.72 -24.26
C GLU A 1007 -24.85 -8.00 -23.03
N LEU A 1008 -23.53 -8.02 -22.87
CA LEU A 1008 -22.86 -7.38 -21.75
C LEU A 1008 -23.07 -5.86 -21.83
N GLY A 1009 -23.82 -5.33 -20.86
CA GLY A 1009 -24.06 -3.92 -20.70
C GLY A 1009 -24.65 -3.61 -19.31
N PRO A 1010 -24.75 -2.32 -18.94
CA PRO A 1010 -25.24 -1.89 -17.64
C PRO A 1010 -26.60 -2.49 -17.26
N GLU A 1011 -27.54 -2.54 -18.20
CA GLU A 1011 -28.89 -3.06 -17.99
C GLU A 1011 -28.87 -4.57 -17.70
N ALA A 1012 -28.16 -5.37 -18.51
CA ALA A 1012 -28.06 -6.80 -18.32
C ALA A 1012 -27.35 -7.17 -17.00
N VAL A 1013 -26.28 -6.44 -16.65
CA VAL A 1013 -25.58 -6.63 -15.37
C VAL A 1013 -26.50 -6.26 -14.19
N ALA A 1014 -27.25 -5.16 -14.29
CA ALA A 1014 -28.23 -4.75 -13.28
C ALA A 1014 -29.37 -5.77 -13.15
N GLU A 1015 -29.86 -6.34 -14.26
CA GLU A 1015 -30.86 -7.40 -14.25
C GLU A 1015 -30.34 -8.65 -13.52
N ALA A 1016 -29.11 -9.09 -13.82
CA ALA A 1016 -28.49 -10.22 -13.14
C ALA A 1016 -28.35 -9.98 -11.62
N MET A 1017 -27.95 -8.77 -11.22
CA MET A 1017 -27.91 -8.36 -9.82
C MET A 1017 -29.30 -8.40 -9.18
N ASN A 1018 -30.34 -7.94 -9.87
CA ASN A 1018 -31.72 -7.95 -9.37
C ASN A 1018 -32.27 -9.36 -9.20
N LEU A 1019 -32.08 -10.24 -10.20
CA LEU A 1019 -32.44 -11.65 -10.11
C LEU A 1019 -31.75 -12.34 -8.92
N ASN A 1020 -30.51 -11.95 -8.61
CA ASN A 1020 -29.81 -12.44 -7.43
C ASN A 1020 -30.41 -11.90 -6.12
N ARG A 1021 -30.80 -10.62 -6.06
CA ARG A 1021 -31.45 -10.01 -4.88
C ARG A 1021 -32.83 -10.62 -4.60
N SER A 1022 -33.61 -10.88 -5.65
CA SER A 1022 -34.96 -11.47 -5.51
C SER A 1022 -34.95 -12.97 -5.21
N GLY A 1023 -33.79 -13.63 -5.35
CA GLY A 1023 -33.66 -15.08 -5.14
C GLY A 1023 -34.30 -15.92 -6.24
N GLU A 1024 -34.54 -15.34 -7.42
CA GLU A 1024 -35.15 -16.02 -8.56
C GLU A 1024 -34.20 -16.99 -9.27
N ILE A 1025 -32.89 -16.79 -9.11
CA ILE A 1025 -31.85 -17.67 -9.69
C ILE A 1025 -31.87 -19.03 -8.98
N SER A 1026 -31.99 -20.12 -9.74
CA SER A 1026 -32.00 -21.46 -9.16
C SER A 1026 -31.48 -22.53 -10.12
N GLY A 1027 -30.40 -23.21 -9.75
CA GLY A 1027 -29.85 -24.34 -10.52
C GLY A 1027 -29.19 -23.94 -11.85
N GLU A 1028 -29.04 -22.64 -12.10
CA GLU A 1028 -28.44 -22.08 -13.32
C GLU A 1028 -27.44 -20.97 -12.98
N LYS A 1029 -26.44 -20.79 -13.85
CA LYS A 1029 -25.48 -19.68 -13.80
C LYS A 1029 -25.88 -18.62 -14.85
N LEU A 1030 -25.93 -17.36 -14.42
CA LEU A 1030 -26.19 -16.25 -15.33
C LEU A 1030 -24.91 -15.86 -16.10
N CYS A 1031 -25.04 -15.70 -17.42
CA CYS A 1031 -23.95 -15.34 -18.32
C CYS A 1031 -24.33 -14.18 -19.25
N PHE A 1032 -23.33 -13.52 -19.79
CA PHE A 1032 -23.46 -12.43 -20.76
C PHE A 1032 -22.71 -12.80 -22.05
N ARG A 1033 -23.26 -12.39 -23.20
CA ARG A 1033 -22.50 -12.40 -24.47
C ARG A 1033 -21.74 -11.08 -24.59
N VAL A 1034 -20.48 -11.12 -24.97
CA VAL A 1034 -19.75 -9.91 -25.31
C VAL A 1034 -19.75 -9.84 -26.84
N SER A 1035 -20.38 -8.81 -27.41
CA SER A 1035 -20.47 -8.68 -28.87
C SER A 1035 -19.06 -8.59 -29.45
N ALA A 1036 -18.76 -9.47 -30.41
CA ALA A 1036 -17.76 -9.14 -31.41
C ALA A 1036 -18.33 -7.95 -32.19
N ASP A 1037 -17.58 -6.85 -32.25
CA ASP A 1037 -17.80 -5.73 -33.16
C ASP A 1037 -18.98 -4.80 -32.79
N ALA A 1038 -18.66 -3.78 -31.99
CA ALA A 1038 -19.43 -2.52 -31.91
C ALA A 1038 -18.67 -1.34 -32.56
N ALA A 1039 -17.78 -1.66 -33.50
CA ALA A 1039 -17.13 -0.70 -34.38
C ALA A 1039 -16.68 -1.37 -35.68
N ASP A 1040 -17.56 -2.13 -36.34
CA ASP A 1040 -17.54 -2.38 -37.79
C ASP A 1040 -18.82 -3.16 -38.14
N GLU A 1041 -19.38 -2.93 -39.33
CA GLU A 1041 -20.64 -3.51 -39.83
C GLU A 1041 -21.95 -2.84 -39.39
N THR A 1042 -22.13 -1.56 -39.74
CA THR A 1042 -23.46 -1.03 -40.11
C THR A 1042 -23.37 0.11 -41.13
N GLU A 1043 -22.75 -0.13 -42.28
CA GLU A 1043 -23.16 0.53 -43.55
C GLU A 1043 -22.70 -0.27 -44.78
N CYS A 1044 -23.27 -1.47 -44.98
CA CYS A 1044 -23.36 -2.05 -46.32
C CYS A 1044 -24.51 -3.06 -46.43
N ALA A 1045 -25.72 -2.53 -46.48
CA ALA A 1045 -26.77 -3.06 -47.33
C ALA A 1045 -27.23 -1.93 -48.27
N LYS A 1046 -26.40 -1.63 -49.28
CA LYS A 1046 -26.78 -1.12 -50.60
C LYS A 1046 -25.60 -1.09 -51.56
#